data_AF-A0A8K9Y268-F1
#
_entry.id   AF-A0A8K9Y268-F1
#
_cell.length_a   1.000
_cell.length_b   1.000
_cell.length_c   1.000
_cell.angle_alpha   90.00
_cell.angle_beta   90.00
_cell.angle_gamma   90.00
#
_symmetry.space_group_name_H-M   'P 1'
#
loop_
_entity.id
_entity.type
_entity.pdbx_description
1 polymer ?
#
loop_
_entity_poly.entity_id
_entity_poly.type
_entity_poly.pdbx_seq_one_letter_code
_entity_poly.pdbx_strand_id
1 'polypeptide(L)'
;MEGDTDLQFLLVGGDLLKVRSSSWKKTRFYKLQEDCQTMWHESKKTFKFKQTFSIKDISAVRAGRQSEGLRKNTEEPVEGRCFSIIFKGRRKNLDLMASSEEEAKQWVTSLEKIIWIFNCLRKADKNSDNKLSLKELKDFLHQINIEVDDQYAEKLFQECDQSKCGHLAGDEIEHFYSLLTHRQEIDTIYGEYAKTMGFMSAENLLEFLIKEQREEATLADAHRLINKYELDDKAKEKQLMTQDGFLMYLHMPEGLVLNPTHKAVHQDMSQPLNHYFISSSHNTYLMEDQLKGPSSTEAYARALIKGCRCVELDCWDGSDGEPVIYHGYTLTSKILFKDTIKAIKEYAFKTSDYPVILSLENHCSVEQQRVMAQHMSSILGSALLTSPLGDQMPTGFPSPEELKERFLVKGKRLTKLEACFGPEETAGDDGSLTEEEEDDKEEEEEEKKKEGKKLKLAKELSDMVIYCKSVHFNGFQDAKDNLGFYEMSSFKERKAMALAEESANSYIHHNVDKLSRIYPAGTRTDSSNYNPVPLWNAGCQIVSLNFQTSCNDMDVNQGRFLTNGKTGYVLKPAYMRDLGSEFDPITLTAGPWLHRFPLCHSQIISAQQLPKVNQKKTSIVDALVKVEIHGVPADTADKETPYIGNNGFNPMWNENFKFDVYVPELALVRFVVEDHDSVTDNDFVGQFTVPFTSLQMGKLVVIPFTSLQMGTLIS
;
A
#
# COMPACT_ATOMS: atom_id res chain seq x y z
N MET A 1 -2.35 -21.81 32.45
CA MET A 1 -1.13 -21.06 32.04
C MET A 1 0.16 -21.86 32.19
N GLU A 2 0.14 -23.04 32.83
CA GLU A 2 1.31 -23.92 32.91
C GLU A 2 1.55 -24.60 31.55
N GLY A 3 2.53 -24.11 30.79
CA GLY A 3 2.94 -24.70 29.50
C GLY A 3 3.13 -23.69 28.36
N ASP A 4 2.64 -22.46 28.48
CA ASP A 4 2.80 -21.41 27.46
C ASP A 4 4.26 -20.91 27.43
N THR A 5 4.97 -21.18 26.34
CA THR A 5 6.40 -20.88 26.18
C THR A 5 6.71 -19.39 26.23
N ASP A 6 5.82 -18.53 25.73
CA ASP A 6 5.95 -17.07 25.78
C ASP A 6 5.76 -16.53 27.20
N LEU A 7 4.77 -17.05 27.90
CA LEU A 7 4.51 -16.65 29.28
C LEU A 7 5.63 -17.14 30.20
N GLN A 8 6.07 -18.38 30.04
CA GLN A 8 7.19 -18.94 30.79
C GLN A 8 8.47 -18.15 30.53
N PHE A 9 8.74 -17.74 29.28
CA PHE A 9 9.85 -16.86 28.95
C PHE A 9 9.80 -15.54 29.73
N LEU A 10 8.64 -14.88 29.76
CA LEU A 10 8.47 -13.64 30.52
C LEU A 10 8.61 -13.83 32.04
N LEU A 11 8.10 -14.95 32.59
CA LEU A 11 8.18 -15.28 34.02
C LEU A 11 9.61 -15.60 34.47
N VAL A 12 10.38 -16.31 33.65
CA VAL A 12 11.82 -16.53 33.86
C VAL A 12 12.55 -15.19 33.80
N GLY A 13 12.24 -14.38 32.79
CA GLY A 13 12.83 -13.07 32.57
C GLY A 13 14.24 -13.13 31.99
N GLY A 14 14.83 -11.96 31.78
CA GLY A 14 16.10 -11.83 31.07
C GLY A 14 16.77 -10.47 31.23
N ASP A 15 18.05 -10.42 30.87
CA ASP A 15 18.87 -9.23 30.93
C ASP A 15 18.72 -8.40 29.66
N LEU A 16 18.24 -7.16 29.81
CA LEU A 16 18.08 -6.23 28.71
C LEU A 16 18.94 -4.99 28.90
N LEU A 17 19.55 -4.54 27.81
CA LEU A 17 20.32 -3.31 27.78
C LEU A 17 19.38 -2.11 27.64
N LYS A 18 19.18 -1.39 28.74
CA LYS A 18 18.36 -0.18 28.74
C LYS A 18 19.13 0.99 28.13
N VAL A 19 18.58 1.54 27.05
CA VAL A 19 19.17 2.68 26.31
C VAL A 19 18.51 3.98 26.75
N ARG A 20 19.31 5.02 27.04
CA ARG A 20 18.80 6.38 27.32
C ARG A 20 19.50 7.47 26.51
N SER A 21 20.78 7.27 26.25
CA SER A 21 21.60 8.11 25.38
C SER A 21 22.68 7.24 24.73
N SER A 22 23.38 7.76 23.73
CA SER A 22 24.55 7.11 23.12
C SER A 22 25.58 6.67 24.16
N SER A 23 25.80 7.50 25.19
CA SER A 23 26.74 7.26 26.30
C SER A 23 26.15 6.53 27.52
N TRP A 24 24.82 6.38 27.61
CA TRP A 24 24.17 5.73 28.74
C TRP A 24 23.37 4.53 28.27
N LYS A 25 23.99 3.35 28.45
CA LYS A 25 23.40 2.03 28.22
C LYS A 25 23.72 1.17 29.43
N LYS A 26 22.72 0.58 30.08
CA LYS A 26 22.95 -0.27 31.25
C LYS A 26 22.07 -1.51 31.24
N THR A 27 22.68 -2.67 31.45
CA THR A 27 21.99 -3.95 31.60
C THR A 27 21.13 -3.92 32.85
N ARG A 28 19.89 -4.40 32.72
CA ARG A 28 18.92 -4.57 33.79
C ARG A 28 18.18 -5.86 33.54
N PHE A 29 17.99 -6.62 34.59
CA PHE A 29 17.10 -7.77 34.55
C PHE A 29 15.64 -7.32 34.54
N TYR A 30 14.84 -7.90 33.65
CA TYR A 30 13.40 -7.70 33.57
C TYR A 30 12.71 -9.06 33.68
N LYS A 31 11.60 -9.13 34.42
CA LYS A 31 10.75 -10.31 34.45
C LYS A 31 9.30 -9.93 34.72
N LEU A 32 8.41 -10.77 34.23
CA LEU A 32 7.02 -10.78 34.64
C LEU A 32 6.91 -11.47 36.02
N GLN A 33 6.06 -10.94 36.88
CA GLN A 33 5.74 -11.59 38.15
C GLN A 33 4.67 -12.67 37.96
N GLU A 34 4.56 -13.57 38.93
CA GLU A 34 3.58 -14.69 38.90
C GLU A 34 2.12 -14.21 38.79
N ASP A 35 1.84 -12.95 39.15
CA ASP A 35 0.54 -12.31 38.95
C ASP A 35 0.19 -12.06 37.47
N CYS A 36 1.16 -12.29 36.56
CA CYS A 36 1.15 -12.01 35.13
C CYS A 36 0.79 -10.56 34.75
N GLN A 37 0.65 -9.66 35.72
CA GLN A 37 0.17 -8.29 35.55
C GLN A 37 1.29 -7.25 35.76
N THR A 38 2.34 -7.65 36.46
CA THR A 38 3.39 -6.76 36.94
C THR A 38 4.73 -7.14 36.33
N MET A 39 5.34 -6.20 35.62
CA MET A 39 6.73 -6.30 35.20
C MET A 39 7.63 -5.77 36.30
N TRP A 40 8.51 -6.61 36.81
CA TRP A 40 9.61 -6.23 37.68
C TRP A 40 10.86 -5.92 36.87
N HIS A 41 11.64 -4.94 37.32
CA HIS A 41 12.94 -4.65 36.75
C HIS A 41 13.98 -4.30 37.81
N GLU A 42 15.22 -4.69 37.56
CA GLU A 42 16.34 -4.37 38.46
C GLU A 42 16.58 -2.84 38.52
N SER A 43 16.98 -2.32 39.68
CA SER A 43 17.38 -0.92 39.83
C SER A 43 18.50 -0.75 40.84
N LYS A 44 19.68 -0.33 40.36
CA LYS A 44 20.88 -0.03 41.17
C LYS A 44 20.85 1.36 41.85
N LYS A 45 19.67 1.95 42.07
CA LYS A 45 19.51 3.25 42.76
C LYS A 45 19.01 3.04 44.18
N THR A 46 19.77 3.53 45.16
CA THR A 46 19.60 3.31 46.61
C THR A 46 18.31 3.85 47.24
N PHE A 47 17.50 4.66 46.52
CA PHE A 47 16.31 5.34 47.06
C PHE A 47 15.07 5.28 46.15
N LYS A 48 14.98 4.32 45.21
CA LYS A 48 13.74 4.09 44.41
C LYS A 48 13.03 2.82 44.85
N PHE A 49 11.84 2.99 45.44
CA PHE A 49 11.02 1.90 45.96
C PHE A 49 10.11 1.21 44.92
N LYS A 50 9.77 1.86 43.80
CA LYS A 50 8.98 1.23 42.72
C LYS A 50 9.90 0.69 41.62
N GLN A 51 10.17 -0.61 41.69
CA GLN A 51 10.93 -1.41 40.71
C GLN A 51 10.00 -2.13 39.72
N THR A 52 8.73 -1.76 39.71
CA THR A 52 7.71 -2.42 38.92
C THR A 52 6.95 -1.44 38.03
N PHE A 53 6.36 -1.97 36.96
CA PHE A 53 5.33 -1.29 36.19
C PHE A 53 4.27 -2.30 35.77
N SER A 54 3.03 -1.83 35.64
CA SER A 54 1.95 -2.71 35.21
C SER A 54 1.97 -2.88 33.70
N ILE A 55 1.69 -4.10 33.22
CA ILE A 55 1.38 -4.37 31.81
C ILE A 55 0.24 -3.47 31.32
N LYS A 56 -0.71 -3.12 32.21
CA LYS A 56 -1.86 -2.24 31.91
C LYS A 56 -1.44 -0.83 31.47
N ASP A 57 -0.27 -0.36 31.89
CA ASP A 57 0.27 0.96 31.54
C ASP A 57 0.90 1.00 30.14
N ILE A 58 1.10 -0.15 29.50
CA ILE A 58 1.71 -0.25 28.18
C ILE A 58 0.66 0.07 27.11
N SER A 59 1.02 0.95 26.18
CA SER A 59 0.22 1.32 25.02
C SER A 59 0.56 0.48 23.79
N ALA A 60 1.84 0.18 23.59
CA ALA A 60 2.34 -0.60 22.47
C ALA A 60 3.75 -1.10 22.79
N VAL A 61 4.15 -2.18 22.14
CA VAL A 61 5.55 -2.58 22.00
C VAL A 61 5.92 -2.34 20.55
N ARG A 62 7.13 -1.86 20.28
CA ARG A 62 7.60 -1.58 18.92
C ARG A 62 8.93 -2.24 18.70
N ALA A 63 8.98 -3.19 17.77
CA ALA A 63 10.22 -3.80 17.33
C ALA A 63 11.09 -2.81 16.57
N GLY A 64 12.40 -3.05 16.58
CA GLY A 64 13.38 -2.26 15.84
C GLY A 64 13.64 -0.88 16.43
N ARG A 65 14.11 0.03 15.58
CA ARG A 65 14.46 1.41 15.97
C ARG A 65 13.31 2.35 15.64
N GLN A 66 12.10 2.05 16.12
CA GLN A 66 10.92 2.86 15.83
C GLN A 66 10.68 4.01 16.81
N SER A 67 11.39 4.04 17.94
CA SER A 67 11.38 5.20 18.84
C SER A 67 12.45 6.20 18.43
N GLU A 68 12.18 7.50 18.61
CA GLU A 68 13.16 8.57 18.41
C GLU A 68 14.42 8.34 19.27
N GLY A 69 14.24 7.78 20.48
CA GLY A 69 15.32 7.44 21.40
C GLY A 69 16.27 6.38 20.86
N LEU A 70 15.76 5.29 20.28
CA LEU A 70 16.62 4.26 19.67
C LEU A 70 17.23 4.75 18.36
N ARG A 71 16.48 5.43 17.49
CA ARG A 71 17.03 6.02 16.25
C ARG A 71 18.24 6.90 16.51
N LYS A 72 18.18 7.71 17.57
CA LYS A 72 19.25 8.64 17.94
C LYS A 72 20.44 8.01 18.67
N ASN A 73 20.22 6.92 19.42
CA ASN A 73 21.19 6.42 20.39
C ASN A 73 21.74 5.01 20.08
N THR A 74 21.24 4.36 19.04
CA THR A 74 21.74 3.08 18.50
C THR A 74 22.01 3.21 17.00
N GLU A 75 22.68 2.22 16.42
CA GLU A 75 23.04 2.18 14.99
C GLU A 75 22.12 1.19 14.24
N GLU A 76 22.10 1.27 12.91
CA GLU A 76 21.25 0.43 12.05
C GLU A 76 21.56 -1.07 12.14
N PRO A 77 22.81 -1.53 12.24
CA PRO A 77 23.12 -2.96 12.34
C PRO A 77 22.60 -3.65 13.60
N VAL A 78 22.17 -2.88 14.62
CA VAL A 78 21.62 -3.44 15.86
C VAL A 78 20.09 -3.37 15.92
N GLU A 79 19.43 -2.98 14.82
CA GLU A 79 17.99 -2.81 14.75
C GLU A 79 17.22 -4.07 15.12
N GLY A 80 17.60 -5.24 14.58
CA GLY A 80 16.94 -6.52 14.89
C GLY A 80 16.94 -6.87 16.39
N ARG A 81 17.86 -6.30 17.18
CA ARG A 81 17.98 -6.54 18.63
C ARG A 81 17.26 -5.50 19.48
N CYS A 82 16.71 -4.46 18.86
CA CYS A 82 16.13 -3.31 19.53
C CYS A 82 14.61 -3.43 19.64
N PHE A 83 14.05 -2.92 20.73
CA PHE A 83 12.61 -2.69 20.84
C PHE A 83 12.28 -1.63 21.90
N SER A 84 11.10 -1.05 21.82
CA SER A 84 10.61 -0.06 22.77
C SER A 84 9.27 -0.44 23.38
N ILE A 85 9.15 -0.27 24.69
CA ILE A 85 7.86 -0.31 25.40
C ILE A 85 7.33 1.12 25.52
N ILE A 86 6.19 1.37 24.88
CA ILE A 86 5.51 2.67 24.86
C ILE A 86 4.47 2.68 25.96
N PHE A 87 4.49 3.68 26.84
CA PHE A 87 3.54 3.78 27.94
C PHE A 87 2.39 4.74 27.61
N LYS A 88 1.22 4.50 28.20
CA LYS A 88 0.07 5.41 28.15
C LYS A 88 0.37 6.70 28.93
N GLY A 89 -0.14 7.84 28.44
CA GLY A 89 -0.02 9.14 29.09
C GLY A 89 1.36 9.79 28.98
N ARG A 90 1.79 10.54 30.01
CA ARG A 90 3.03 11.35 29.98
C ARG A 90 4.30 10.59 30.37
N ARG A 91 4.24 9.26 30.48
CA ARG A 91 5.39 8.43 30.90
C ARG A 91 6.35 8.25 29.73
N LYS A 92 7.65 8.44 29.99
CA LYS A 92 8.70 8.22 28.97
C LYS A 92 8.76 6.75 28.54
N ASN A 93 8.95 6.53 27.25
CA ASN A 93 9.18 5.23 26.64
C ASN A 93 10.37 4.52 27.28
N LEU A 94 10.35 3.20 27.23
CA LEU A 94 11.45 2.36 27.67
C LEU A 94 12.10 1.71 26.45
N ASP A 95 13.27 2.22 26.10
CA ASP A 95 14.08 1.73 24.98
C ASP A 95 15.04 0.64 25.46
N LEU A 96 14.97 -0.52 24.83
CA LEU A 96 15.63 -1.76 25.23
C LEU A 96 16.36 -2.40 24.05
N MET A 97 17.38 -3.18 24.37
CA MET A 97 18.12 -3.98 23.41
C MET A 97 18.42 -5.34 24.05
N ALA A 98 18.04 -6.41 23.37
CA ALA A 98 18.30 -7.79 23.80
C ALA A 98 19.70 -8.25 23.37
N SER A 99 20.11 -9.43 23.83
CA SER A 99 21.42 -9.98 23.49
C SER A 99 21.49 -10.40 22.01
N SER A 100 20.39 -10.93 21.47
CA SER A 100 20.22 -11.35 20.07
C SER A 100 18.91 -10.83 19.44
N GLU A 101 18.76 -11.03 18.14
CA GLU A 101 17.56 -10.62 17.40
C GLU A 101 16.38 -11.55 17.73
N GLU A 102 16.66 -12.83 17.93
CA GLU A 102 15.70 -13.84 18.35
C GLU A 102 15.14 -13.52 19.73
N GLU A 103 16.01 -13.16 20.69
CA GLU A 103 15.57 -12.77 22.02
C GLU A 103 14.73 -11.49 21.99
N ALA A 104 15.10 -10.49 21.15
CA ALA A 104 14.31 -9.28 20.98
C ALA A 104 12.92 -9.56 20.40
N LYS A 105 12.83 -10.43 19.38
CA LYS A 105 11.56 -10.87 18.79
C LYS A 105 10.70 -11.59 19.84
N GLN A 106 11.28 -12.52 20.59
CA GLN A 106 10.59 -13.23 21.66
C GLN A 106 10.04 -12.26 22.71
N TRP A 107 10.84 -11.30 23.19
CA TRP A 107 10.36 -10.26 24.10
C TRP A 107 9.20 -9.45 23.53
N VAL A 108 9.25 -9.06 22.25
CA VAL A 108 8.17 -8.30 21.60
C VAL A 108 6.92 -9.15 21.49
N THR A 109 7.00 -10.34 20.91
CA THR A 109 5.88 -11.25 20.70
C THR A 109 5.24 -11.66 22.02
N SER A 110 6.02 -12.08 23.03
CA SER A 110 5.47 -12.47 24.33
C SER A 110 4.82 -11.29 25.05
N LEU A 111 5.40 -10.07 24.97
CA LEU A 111 4.77 -8.87 25.54
C LEU A 111 3.51 -8.46 24.78
N GLU A 112 3.47 -8.56 23.46
CA GLU A 112 2.28 -8.25 22.67
C GLU A 112 1.15 -9.24 22.95
N LYS A 113 1.46 -10.54 23.02
CA LYS A 113 0.55 -11.61 23.40
C LYS A 113 -0.04 -11.36 24.78
N ILE A 114 0.79 -11.08 25.78
CA ILE A 114 0.29 -10.84 27.14
C ILE A 114 -0.51 -9.53 27.24
N ILE A 115 -0.08 -8.47 26.55
CA ILE A 115 -0.84 -7.20 26.48
C ILE A 115 -2.20 -7.43 25.82
N TRP A 116 -2.26 -8.26 24.78
CA TRP A 116 -3.50 -8.62 24.10
C TRP A 116 -4.40 -9.44 25.01
N ILE A 117 -3.90 -10.52 25.63
CA ILE A 117 -4.64 -11.33 26.61
C ILE A 117 -5.18 -10.44 27.74
N PHE A 118 -4.37 -9.55 28.32
CA PHE A 118 -4.84 -8.62 29.36
C PHE A 118 -5.79 -7.56 28.84
N ASN A 119 -5.64 -7.10 27.60
CA ASN A 119 -6.60 -6.17 27.01
C ASN A 119 -7.95 -6.86 26.74
N CYS A 120 -7.94 -8.13 26.33
CA CYS A 120 -9.11 -8.98 26.15
C CYS A 120 -9.78 -9.28 27.49
N LEU A 121 -9.02 -9.74 28.49
CA LEU A 121 -9.49 -9.99 29.84
C LEU A 121 -10.01 -8.72 30.52
N ARG A 122 -9.34 -7.58 30.40
CA ARG A 122 -9.80 -6.30 30.99
C ARG A 122 -11.03 -5.72 30.29
N LYS A 123 -11.22 -6.02 29.00
CA LYS A 123 -12.42 -5.64 28.25
C LYS A 123 -13.63 -6.48 28.65
N ALA A 124 -13.38 -7.73 29.02
CA ALA A 124 -14.35 -8.73 29.43
C ALA A 124 -14.72 -8.61 30.92
N ASP A 125 -13.71 -8.57 31.80
CA ASP A 125 -13.81 -8.41 33.26
C ASP A 125 -14.10 -6.94 33.64
N LYS A 126 -15.37 -6.56 33.53
CA LYS A 126 -15.85 -5.20 33.85
C LYS A 126 -15.75 -4.88 35.34
N ASN A 127 -15.73 -5.91 36.20
CA ASN A 127 -15.75 -5.76 37.64
C ASN A 127 -14.33 -5.85 38.28
N SER A 128 -13.31 -6.24 37.51
CA SER A 128 -11.90 -6.40 37.88
C SER A 128 -11.61 -7.48 38.93
N ASP A 129 -12.40 -8.55 38.99
CA ASP A 129 -12.22 -9.69 39.90
C ASP A 129 -11.35 -10.82 39.32
N ASN A 130 -10.84 -10.66 38.10
CA ASN A 130 -10.09 -11.64 37.31
C ASN A 130 -10.89 -12.92 36.99
N LYS A 131 -12.23 -12.83 36.96
CA LYS A 131 -13.13 -13.91 36.54
C LYS A 131 -14.04 -13.42 35.41
N LEU A 132 -14.66 -14.37 34.72
CA LEU A 132 -15.66 -14.08 33.70
C LEU A 132 -17.00 -14.68 34.09
N SER A 133 -17.98 -13.84 34.39
CA SER A 133 -19.38 -14.25 34.43
C SER A 133 -19.94 -14.47 33.02
N LEU A 134 -21.06 -15.18 32.90
CA LEU A 134 -21.75 -15.36 31.61
C LEU A 134 -22.08 -14.02 30.92
N LYS A 135 -22.43 -13.00 31.70
CA LYS A 135 -22.70 -11.66 31.19
C LYS A 135 -21.44 -11.00 30.63
N GLU A 136 -20.33 -11.11 31.33
CA GLU A 136 -19.02 -10.58 30.90
C GLU A 136 -18.48 -11.33 29.69
N LEU A 137 -18.74 -12.64 29.58
CA LEU A 137 -18.44 -13.43 28.39
C LEU A 137 -19.25 -12.95 27.19
N LYS A 138 -20.57 -12.74 27.33
CA LYS A 138 -21.41 -12.19 26.25
C LYS A 138 -20.94 -10.79 25.83
N ASP A 139 -20.68 -9.92 26.79
CA ASP A 139 -20.14 -8.58 26.58
C ASP A 139 -18.77 -8.61 25.88
N PHE A 140 -17.95 -9.64 26.15
CA PHE A 140 -16.66 -9.83 25.51
C PHE A 140 -16.78 -10.30 24.07
N LEU A 141 -17.57 -11.35 23.81
CA LEU A 141 -17.85 -11.85 22.45
C LEU A 141 -18.33 -10.70 21.57
N HIS A 142 -19.26 -9.90 22.09
CA HIS A 142 -19.78 -8.75 21.38
C HIS A 142 -18.71 -7.67 21.11
N GLN A 143 -17.74 -7.48 22.01
CA GLN A 143 -16.62 -6.57 21.79
C GLN A 143 -15.62 -7.04 20.73
N ILE A 144 -15.44 -8.34 20.57
CA ILE A 144 -14.55 -8.93 19.57
C ILE A 144 -15.24 -9.24 18.24
N ASN A 145 -16.44 -8.69 18.02
CA ASN A 145 -17.19 -8.81 16.77
C ASN A 145 -17.90 -10.16 16.58
N ILE A 146 -18.43 -10.73 17.67
CA ILE A 146 -19.32 -11.91 17.63
C ILE A 146 -20.58 -11.63 18.43
N GLU A 147 -21.75 -11.85 17.82
CA GLU A 147 -23.00 -11.98 18.57
C GLU A 147 -23.49 -13.42 18.50
N VAL A 148 -23.76 -13.97 19.68
CA VAL A 148 -24.23 -15.33 19.88
C VAL A 148 -25.58 -15.28 20.58
N ASP A 149 -26.46 -16.22 20.25
CA ASP A 149 -27.71 -16.36 20.98
C ASP A 149 -27.45 -16.77 22.45
N ASP A 150 -28.41 -16.45 23.31
CA ASP A 150 -28.27 -16.67 24.75
C ASP A 150 -28.05 -18.15 25.10
N GLN A 151 -28.64 -19.08 24.34
CA GLN A 151 -28.54 -20.52 24.61
C GLN A 151 -27.17 -21.05 24.22
N TYR A 152 -26.62 -20.61 23.08
CA TYR A 152 -25.28 -20.97 22.67
C TYR A 152 -24.22 -20.41 23.61
N ALA A 153 -24.34 -19.14 24.02
CA ALA A 153 -23.45 -18.55 25.01
C ALA A 153 -23.48 -19.30 26.35
N GLU A 154 -24.67 -19.70 26.80
CA GLU A 154 -24.83 -20.52 28.01
C GLU A 154 -24.19 -21.90 27.87
N LYS A 155 -24.38 -22.56 26.71
CA LYS A 155 -23.75 -23.85 26.42
C LYS A 155 -22.23 -23.74 26.43
N LEU A 156 -21.68 -22.75 25.73
CA LEU A 156 -20.24 -22.50 25.65
C LEU A 156 -19.66 -22.19 27.04
N PHE A 157 -20.37 -21.37 27.82
CA PHE A 157 -19.97 -21.07 29.20
C PHE A 157 -19.98 -22.33 30.08
N GLN A 158 -21.02 -23.16 29.99
CA GLN A 158 -21.12 -24.41 30.77
C GLN A 158 -20.08 -25.45 30.37
N GLU A 159 -19.70 -25.48 29.10
CA GLU A 159 -18.60 -26.32 28.60
C GLU A 159 -17.25 -25.90 29.20
N CYS A 160 -17.06 -24.59 29.42
CA CYS A 160 -15.84 -24.05 30.02
C CYS A 160 -15.83 -24.05 31.55
N ASP A 161 -16.97 -23.86 32.24
CA ASP A 161 -17.12 -23.82 33.71
C ASP A 161 -17.07 -25.25 34.30
N GLN A 162 -15.91 -25.90 34.18
CA GLN A 162 -15.68 -27.24 34.70
C GLN A 162 -15.78 -27.29 36.23
N SER A 163 -15.43 -26.19 36.91
CA SER A 163 -15.54 -25.99 38.35
C SER A 163 -16.99 -25.81 38.83
N LYS A 164 -17.92 -25.51 37.91
CA LYS A 164 -19.35 -25.25 38.15
C LYS A 164 -19.57 -24.13 39.16
N CYS A 165 -18.67 -23.16 39.20
CA CYS A 165 -18.70 -22.07 40.16
C CYS A 165 -19.42 -20.81 39.63
N GLY A 166 -19.97 -20.89 38.40
CA GLY A 166 -20.70 -19.81 37.74
C GLY A 166 -19.80 -18.71 37.20
N HIS A 167 -18.49 -18.94 37.16
CA HIS A 167 -17.48 -17.99 36.70
C HIS A 167 -16.33 -18.77 36.05
N LEU A 168 -15.78 -18.28 34.94
CA LEU A 168 -14.55 -18.84 34.36
C LEU A 168 -13.34 -18.17 35.00
N ALA A 169 -12.36 -18.95 35.45
CA ALA A 169 -11.08 -18.44 35.94
C ALA A 169 -9.91 -19.36 35.56
N GLY A 170 -8.71 -18.79 35.44
CA GLY A 170 -7.49 -19.57 35.18
C GLY A 170 -7.60 -20.44 33.92
N ASP A 171 -7.45 -21.75 34.08
CA ASP A 171 -7.44 -22.73 32.97
C ASP A 171 -8.79 -22.81 32.23
N GLU A 172 -9.91 -22.46 32.87
CA GLU A 172 -11.24 -22.42 32.21
C GLU A 172 -11.34 -21.29 31.17
N ILE A 173 -10.67 -20.17 31.44
CA ILE A 173 -10.55 -19.06 30.48
C ILE A 173 -9.67 -19.49 29.30
N GLU A 174 -8.63 -20.26 29.55
CA GLU A 174 -7.77 -20.80 28.48
C GLU A 174 -8.51 -21.80 27.61
N HIS A 175 -9.34 -22.65 28.22
CA HIS A 175 -10.19 -23.56 27.48
C HIS A 175 -11.20 -22.80 26.59
N PHE A 176 -11.88 -21.79 27.15
CA PHE A 176 -12.75 -20.90 26.37
C PHE A 176 -12.00 -20.22 25.22
N TYR A 177 -10.79 -19.73 25.49
CA TYR A 177 -9.95 -19.11 24.47
C TYR A 177 -9.60 -20.08 23.33
N SER A 178 -9.18 -21.29 23.69
CA SER A 178 -8.86 -22.35 22.73
C SER A 178 -10.04 -22.71 21.85
N LEU A 179 -11.26 -22.74 22.39
CA LEU A 179 -12.48 -22.98 21.62
C LEU A 179 -12.79 -21.82 20.68
N LEU A 180 -12.62 -20.58 21.15
CA LEU A 180 -12.90 -19.36 20.39
C LEU A 180 -11.95 -19.16 19.21
N THR A 181 -10.67 -19.46 19.39
CA THR A 181 -9.64 -19.31 18.35
C THR A 181 -9.39 -20.58 17.55
N HIS A 182 -10.21 -21.61 17.76
CA HIS A 182 -10.11 -22.86 17.03
C HIS A 182 -10.35 -22.63 15.52
N ARG A 183 -9.54 -23.27 14.68
CA ARG A 183 -9.54 -23.10 13.22
C ARG A 183 -9.71 -24.44 12.52
N GLN A 184 -10.97 -24.84 12.35
CA GLN A 184 -11.34 -26.12 11.73
C GLN A 184 -10.77 -26.30 10.31
N GLU A 185 -10.67 -25.22 9.54
CA GLU A 185 -10.09 -25.24 8.20
C GLU A 185 -8.61 -25.60 8.22
N ILE A 186 -7.88 -25.18 9.25
CA ILE A 186 -6.46 -25.52 9.42
C ILE A 186 -6.30 -26.93 9.94
N ASP A 187 -7.15 -27.38 10.87
CA ASP A 187 -7.17 -28.78 11.30
C ASP A 187 -7.30 -29.74 10.12
N THR A 188 -8.20 -29.41 9.18
CA THR A 188 -8.45 -30.23 7.99
C THR A 188 -7.23 -30.29 7.08
N ILE A 189 -6.65 -29.13 6.74
CA ILE A 189 -5.50 -29.03 5.86
C ILE A 189 -4.25 -29.64 6.52
N TYR A 190 -3.98 -29.28 7.77
CA TYR A 190 -2.85 -29.79 8.51
C TYR A 190 -2.95 -31.31 8.72
N GLY A 191 -4.14 -31.80 9.08
CA GLY A 191 -4.42 -33.22 9.32
C GLY A 191 -4.17 -34.12 8.10
N GLU A 192 -4.40 -33.62 6.88
CA GLU A 192 -4.11 -34.36 5.64
C GLU A 192 -2.61 -34.66 5.47
N TYR A 193 -1.75 -33.74 5.93
CA TYR A 193 -0.30 -33.82 5.75
C TYR A 193 0.47 -34.26 7.00
N ALA A 194 -0.08 -34.08 8.21
CA ALA A 194 0.58 -34.41 9.48
C ALA A 194 0.63 -35.92 9.79
N LYS A 195 1.22 -36.70 8.90
CA LYS A 195 1.24 -38.17 8.90
C LYS A 195 2.24 -38.76 9.91
N THR A 196 3.15 -37.96 10.46
CA THR A 196 4.23 -38.42 11.33
C THR A 196 3.89 -38.18 12.80
N MET A 197 3.25 -39.15 13.44
CA MET A 197 2.81 -39.06 14.85
C MET A 197 1.89 -37.84 15.14
N GLY A 198 1.13 -37.38 14.14
CA GLY A 198 0.31 -36.17 14.24
C GLY A 198 1.07 -34.85 13.96
N PHE A 199 2.32 -34.94 13.50
CA PHE A 199 3.13 -33.80 13.06
C PHE A 199 3.47 -33.91 11.57
N MET A 200 3.79 -32.77 10.95
CA MET A 200 4.36 -32.75 9.61
C MET A 200 5.88 -32.94 9.70
N SER A 201 6.42 -34.02 9.13
CA SER A 201 7.86 -34.11 8.88
C SER A 201 8.29 -33.19 7.74
N ALA A 202 9.60 -33.03 7.52
CA ALA A 202 10.12 -32.33 6.35
C ALA A 202 9.60 -32.92 5.02
N GLU A 203 9.43 -34.24 4.92
CA GLU A 203 8.85 -34.89 3.76
C GLU A 203 7.34 -34.59 3.62
N ASN A 204 6.61 -34.53 4.72
CA ASN A 204 5.19 -34.16 4.70
C ASN A 204 5.00 -32.70 4.29
N LEU A 205 5.82 -31.78 4.83
CA LEU A 205 5.80 -30.38 4.44
C LEU A 205 6.18 -30.22 2.97
N LEU A 206 7.20 -30.95 2.49
CA LEU A 206 7.55 -30.98 1.07
C LEU A 206 6.38 -31.45 0.19
N GLU A 207 5.66 -32.49 0.63
CA GLU A 207 4.47 -32.98 -0.07
C GLU A 207 3.40 -31.88 -0.16
N PHE A 208 3.14 -31.15 0.93
CA PHE A 208 2.24 -30.00 0.95
C PHE A 208 2.69 -28.88 0.00
N LEU A 209 3.97 -28.51 0.04
CA LEU A 209 4.51 -27.44 -0.82
C LEU A 209 4.38 -27.78 -2.31
N ILE A 210 4.59 -29.05 -2.69
CA ILE A 210 4.48 -29.48 -4.09
C ILE A 210 3.01 -29.64 -4.51
N LYS A 211 2.16 -30.21 -3.65
CA LYS A 211 0.77 -30.56 -4.03
C LYS A 211 -0.20 -29.39 -3.84
N GLU A 212 -0.25 -28.83 -2.65
CA GLU A 212 -1.20 -27.75 -2.30
C GLU A 212 -0.67 -26.37 -2.66
N GLN A 213 0.65 -26.19 -2.65
CA GLN A 213 1.25 -24.88 -2.95
C GLN A 213 1.85 -24.80 -4.37
N ARG A 214 1.90 -25.93 -5.10
CA ARG A 214 2.48 -26.02 -6.45
C ARG A 214 3.86 -25.38 -6.58
N GLU A 215 4.65 -25.43 -5.51
CA GLU A 215 6.00 -24.90 -5.47
C GLU A 215 7.02 -25.92 -6.00
N GLU A 216 8.03 -25.42 -6.69
CA GLU A 216 9.27 -26.17 -6.94
C GLU A 216 10.13 -26.18 -5.66
N ALA A 217 9.68 -26.92 -4.65
CA ALA A 217 10.34 -27.02 -3.36
C ALA A 217 11.25 -28.26 -3.27
N THR A 218 12.31 -28.17 -2.47
CA THR A 218 13.18 -29.29 -2.13
C THR A 218 13.04 -29.68 -0.66
N LEU A 219 13.51 -30.88 -0.29
CA LEU A 219 13.56 -31.30 1.11
C LEU A 219 14.41 -30.34 1.97
N ALA A 220 15.43 -29.71 1.38
CA ALA A 220 16.23 -28.70 2.08
C ALA A 220 15.42 -27.43 2.37
N ASP A 221 14.53 -27.03 1.46
CA ASP A 221 13.61 -25.90 1.68
C ASP A 221 12.61 -26.21 2.80
N ALA A 222 12.05 -27.43 2.82
CA ALA A 222 11.18 -27.87 3.90
C ALA A 222 11.89 -27.82 5.26
N HIS A 223 13.11 -28.38 5.38
CA HIS A 223 13.91 -28.24 6.61
C HIS A 223 14.15 -26.78 6.99
N ARG A 224 14.47 -25.91 6.02
CA ARG A 224 14.67 -24.47 6.28
C ARG A 224 13.41 -23.82 6.84
N LEU A 225 12.24 -24.14 6.28
CA LEU A 225 10.95 -23.61 6.75
C LEU A 225 10.61 -24.10 8.15
N ILE A 226 10.82 -25.39 8.46
CA ILE A 226 10.64 -25.93 9.82
C ILE A 226 11.54 -25.20 10.81
N ASN A 227 12.84 -25.09 10.52
CA ASN A 227 13.78 -24.42 11.42
C ASN A 227 13.44 -22.93 11.63
N LYS A 228 12.86 -22.27 10.61
CA LYS A 228 12.50 -20.85 10.64
C LYS A 228 11.19 -20.58 11.38
N TYR A 229 10.17 -21.43 11.22
CA TYR A 229 8.79 -21.14 11.63
C TYR A 229 8.28 -22.01 12.77
N GLU A 230 8.91 -23.14 13.04
CA GLU A 230 8.54 -23.96 14.19
C GLU A 230 8.81 -23.22 15.51
N LEU A 231 7.84 -23.24 16.41
CA LEU A 231 7.91 -22.55 17.70
C LEU A 231 8.34 -23.50 18.82
N ASP A 232 8.02 -24.79 18.75
CA ASP A 232 8.44 -25.78 19.73
C ASP A 232 9.85 -26.31 19.42
N ASP A 233 10.80 -26.05 20.32
CA ASP A 233 12.19 -26.45 20.14
C ASP A 233 12.39 -27.97 20.07
N LYS A 234 11.56 -28.77 20.75
CA LYS A 234 11.65 -30.24 20.72
C LYS A 234 11.15 -30.79 19.38
N ALA A 235 10.10 -30.19 18.81
CA ALA A 235 9.63 -30.51 17.47
C ALA A 235 10.66 -30.11 16.42
N LYS A 236 11.23 -28.90 16.56
CA LYS A 236 12.30 -28.37 15.69
C LYS A 236 13.55 -29.24 15.69
N GLU A 237 14.03 -29.68 16.86
CA GLU A 237 15.17 -30.60 16.99
C GLU A 237 14.93 -31.91 16.21
N LYS A 238 13.68 -32.37 16.15
CA LYS A 238 13.28 -33.57 15.41
C LYS A 238 12.92 -33.32 13.95
N GLN A 239 13.05 -32.08 13.47
CA GLN A 239 12.62 -31.64 12.14
C GLN A 239 11.15 -31.96 11.86
N LEU A 240 10.30 -31.72 12.86
CA LEU A 240 8.85 -31.81 12.80
C LEU A 240 8.26 -30.40 12.90
N MET A 241 7.19 -30.15 12.14
CA MET A 241 6.39 -28.95 12.22
C MET A 241 5.06 -29.25 12.93
N THR A 242 4.75 -28.42 13.91
CA THR A 242 3.49 -28.39 14.67
C THR A 242 2.45 -27.56 13.91
N GLN A 243 1.19 -27.64 14.34
CA GLN A 243 0.12 -26.84 13.76
C GLN A 243 0.38 -25.33 13.96
N ASP A 244 0.93 -24.93 15.10
CA ASP A 244 1.31 -23.54 15.37
C ASP A 244 2.46 -23.08 14.46
N GLY A 245 3.47 -23.94 14.24
CA GLY A 245 4.54 -23.68 13.28
C GLY A 245 4.02 -23.56 11.84
N PHE A 246 3.03 -24.37 11.47
CA PHE A 246 2.37 -24.31 10.16
C PHE A 246 1.53 -23.04 9.99
N LEU A 247 0.77 -22.64 11.02
CA LEU A 247 0.04 -21.37 11.06
C LEU A 247 1.01 -20.18 10.92
N MET A 248 2.13 -20.21 11.63
CA MET A 248 3.17 -19.20 11.52
C MET A 248 3.70 -19.13 10.08
N TYR A 249 3.96 -20.26 9.44
CA TYR A 249 4.36 -20.31 8.02
C TYR A 249 3.34 -19.61 7.10
N LEU A 250 2.03 -19.89 7.26
CA LEU A 250 0.99 -19.31 6.40
C LEU A 250 0.92 -17.78 6.51
N HIS A 251 1.20 -17.21 7.68
CA HIS A 251 1.18 -15.75 7.90
C HIS A 251 2.46 -15.03 7.44
N MET A 252 3.48 -15.77 7.01
CA MET A 252 4.77 -15.21 6.59
C MET A 252 4.80 -14.92 5.09
N PRO A 253 5.74 -14.09 4.59
CA PRO A 253 5.76 -13.65 3.19
C PRO A 253 5.56 -14.75 2.16
N GLU A 254 6.07 -15.95 2.41
CA GLU A 254 5.94 -17.13 1.56
C GLU A 254 4.50 -17.64 1.43
N GLY A 255 3.67 -17.50 2.48
CA GLY A 255 2.24 -17.85 2.51
C GLY A 255 1.28 -16.70 2.20
N LEU A 256 1.79 -15.51 1.83
CA LEU A 256 0.95 -14.38 1.42
C LEU A 256 0.58 -14.45 -0.07
N VAL A 257 -0.58 -13.90 -0.42
CA VAL A 257 -1.11 -13.87 -1.79
C VAL A 257 -0.19 -13.20 -2.83
N LEU A 258 0.59 -12.20 -2.41
CA LEU A 258 1.51 -11.49 -3.29
C LEU A 258 2.81 -12.28 -3.44
N ASN A 259 3.18 -12.61 -4.68
CA ASN A 259 4.44 -13.26 -5.00
C ASN A 259 5.64 -12.51 -4.38
N PRO A 260 6.40 -13.14 -3.46
CA PRO A 260 7.55 -12.52 -2.80
C PRO A 260 8.62 -12.03 -3.76
N THR A 261 8.81 -12.69 -4.90
CA THR A 261 9.80 -12.26 -5.91
C THR A 261 9.43 -10.92 -6.55
N HIS A 262 8.14 -10.58 -6.56
CA HIS A 262 7.64 -9.32 -7.12
C HIS A 262 7.62 -8.17 -6.10
N LYS A 263 7.99 -8.43 -4.83
CA LYS A 263 8.15 -7.38 -3.81
C LYS A 263 9.37 -6.50 -4.05
N ALA A 264 10.41 -7.05 -4.66
CA ALA A 264 11.58 -6.29 -5.10
C ALA A 264 11.42 -5.83 -6.57
N VAL A 265 12.34 -4.99 -7.03
CA VAL A 265 12.45 -4.65 -8.46
C VAL A 265 12.78 -5.93 -9.22
N HIS A 266 11.90 -6.34 -10.12
CA HIS A 266 12.03 -7.58 -10.90
C HIS A 266 11.75 -7.38 -12.39
N GLN A 267 11.11 -6.28 -12.76
CA GLN A 267 10.84 -5.95 -14.16
C GLN A 267 12.06 -5.27 -14.78
N ASP A 268 12.15 -5.33 -16.10
CA ASP A 268 13.19 -4.61 -16.83
C ASP A 268 12.94 -3.10 -16.72
N MET A 269 13.87 -2.41 -16.05
CA MET A 269 13.83 -0.95 -15.82
C MET A 269 14.65 -0.16 -16.85
N SER A 270 15.21 -0.85 -17.86
CA SER A 270 16.04 -0.27 -18.93
C SER A 270 15.26 0.04 -20.22
N GLN A 271 13.96 -0.28 -20.28
CA GLN A 271 13.10 0.15 -21.39
C GLN A 271 12.89 1.68 -21.36
N PRO A 272 12.55 2.32 -22.51
CA PRO A 272 12.20 3.74 -22.57
C PRO A 272 11.06 4.16 -21.63
N LEU A 273 11.07 5.39 -21.09
CA LEU A 273 10.10 5.88 -20.09
C LEU A 273 8.62 5.67 -20.48
N ASN A 274 8.29 5.84 -21.76
CA ASN A 274 6.93 5.68 -22.29
C ASN A 274 6.46 4.22 -22.36
N HIS A 275 7.32 3.25 -22.05
CA HIS A 275 6.99 1.83 -21.97
C HIS A 275 6.46 1.40 -20.59
N TYR A 276 6.27 2.31 -19.64
CA TYR A 276 5.78 2.00 -18.30
C TYR A 276 4.47 2.72 -17.99
N PHE A 277 3.62 2.08 -17.21
CA PHE A 277 2.62 2.78 -16.40
C PHE A 277 3.32 3.49 -15.24
N ILE A 278 2.89 4.72 -14.95
CA ILE A 278 3.54 5.61 -13.99
C ILE A 278 2.51 6.05 -12.96
N SER A 279 2.78 5.77 -11.68
CA SER A 279 1.89 6.18 -10.58
C SER A 279 1.82 7.70 -10.51
N SER A 280 0.61 8.26 -10.66
CA SER A 280 0.42 9.69 -10.93
C SER A 280 -0.68 10.30 -10.06
N SER A 281 -0.40 11.46 -9.45
CA SER A 281 -1.34 12.21 -8.62
C SER A 281 -1.84 13.45 -9.37
N HIS A 282 -3.13 13.69 -9.29
CA HIS A 282 -3.78 14.94 -9.70
C HIS A 282 -3.92 15.88 -8.51
N ASN A 283 -3.81 17.19 -8.75
CA ASN A 283 -3.92 18.27 -7.76
C ASN A 283 -3.30 17.90 -6.41
N THR A 284 -2.03 17.47 -6.46
CA THR A 284 -1.36 16.74 -5.36
C THR A 284 -1.35 17.50 -4.04
N TYR A 285 -1.43 18.83 -4.09
CA TYR A 285 -1.46 19.70 -2.92
C TYR A 285 -2.74 19.61 -2.09
N LEU A 286 -3.86 19.12 -2.64
CA LEU A 286 -5.15 19.08 -1.96
C LEU A 286 -5.27 17.92 -0.97
N MET A 287 -5.80 18.21 0.23
CA MET A 287 -6.04 17.21 1.27
C MET A 287 -7.48 16.72 1.35
N GLU A 288 -8.42 17.44 0.73
CA GLU A 288 -9.87 17.20 0.81
C GLU A 288 -10.53 17.45 -0.57
N ASP A 289 -11.60 18.25 -0.61
CA ASP A 289 -12.37 18.56 -1.83
C ASP A 289 -11.68 19.64 -2.71
N GLN A 290 -12.16 19.81 -3.94
CA GLN A 290 -11.56 20.71 -4.94
C GLN A 290 -11.91 22.18 -4.71
N LEU A 291 -12.96 22.50 -3.96
CA LEU A 291 -13.51 23.86 -3.85
C LEU A 291 -13.14 24.55 -2.54
N LYS A 292 -13.09 23.80 -1.44
CA LYS A 292 -12.84 24.25 -0.09
C LYS A 292 -12.00 23.17 0.62
N GLY A 293 -10.80 23.53 1.05
CA GLY A 293 -9.95 22.55 1.68
C GLY A 293 -8.53 23.05 1.88
N PRO A 294 -7.78 22.43 2.79
CA PRO A 294 -6.39 22.80 3.00
C PRO A 294 -5.52 22.24 1.87
N SER A 295 -4.70 23.12 1.28
CA SER A 295 -3.52 22.74 0.52
C SER A 295 -2.35 22.49 1.47
N SER A 296 -1.54 21.46 1.23
CA SER A 296 -0.43 21.09 2.11
C SER A 296 0.78 20.50 1.38
N THR A 297 1.97 20.82 1.87
CA THR A 297 3.21 20.14 1.44
C THR A 297 3.27 18.68 1.89
N GLU A 298 2.54 18.31 2.94
CA GLU A 298 2.39 16.93 3.42
C GLU A 298 1.69 16.03 2.40
N ALA A 299 0.82 16.59 1.56
CA ALA A 299 0.13 15.84 0.52
C ALA A 299 1.13 15.26 -0.51
N TYR A 300 2.14 16.04 -0.89
CA TYR A 300 3.26 15.58 -1.72
C TYR A 300 4.09 14.51 -1.02
N ALA A 301 4.41 14.70 0.27
CA ALA A 301 5.16 13.71 1.04
C ALA A 301 4.42 12.36 1.07
N ARG A 302 3.10 12.36 1.33
CA ARG A 302 2.26 11.16 1.33
C ARG A 302 2.21 10.48 -0.03
N ALA A 303 2.01 11.24 -1.11
CA ALA A 303 1.99 10.68 -2.45
C ALA A 303 3.33 10.01 -2.81
N LEU A 304 4.46 10.69 -2.55
CA LEU A 304 5.80 10.19 -2.85
C LEU A 304 6.17 8.96 -2.00
N ILE A 305 5.85 8.95 -0.70
CA ILE A 305 6.06 7.78 0.18
C ILE A 305 5.25 6.57 -0.32
N LYS A 306 4.04 6.79 -0.86
CA LYS A 306 3.23 5.74 -1.49
C LYS A 306 3.76 5.29 -2.86
N GLY A 307 4.90 5.80 -3.31
CA GLY A 307 5.53 5.42 -4.58
C GLY A 307 5.03 6.24 -5.79
N CYS A 308 4.25 7.31 -5.60
CA CYS A 308 3.85 8.18 -6.71
C CYS A 308 5.06 8.83 -7.38
N ARG A 309 5.09 8.90 -8.71
CA ARG A 309 6.22 9.37 -9.55
C ARG A 309 5.85 10.54 -10.46
N CYS A 310 4.59 10.94 -10.54
CA CYS A 310 4.17 12.18 -11.18
C CYS A 310 3.28 12.99 -10.23
N VAL A 311 3.69 14.21 -9.88
CA VAL A 311 2.95 15.10 -8.98
C VAL A 311 2.65 16.43 -9.67
N GLU A 312 1.51 17.02 -9.32
CA GLU A 312 0.99 18.24 -9.96
C GLU A 312 1.15 19.46 -9.07
N LEU A 313 1.52 20.59 -9.67
CA LEU A 313 1.77 21.87 -9.02
C LEU A 313 1.04 22.99 -9.79
N ASP A 314 -0.09 23.46 -9.25
CA ASP A 314 -0.85 24.58 -9.78
C ASP A 314 -0.25 25.90 -9.31
N CYS A 315 0.57 26.52 -10.15
CA CYS A 315 1.42 27.63 -9.80
C CYS A 315 0.75 28.97 -10.13
N TRP A 316 0.53 29.80 -9.11
CA TRP A 316 -0.10 31.12 -9.22
C TRP A 316 0.79 32.20 -8.62
N ASP A 317 0.60 33.44 -9.10
CA ASP A 317 1.29 34.59 -8.50
C ASP A 317 0.91 34.75 -7.02
N GLY A 318 1.93 34.84 -6.16
CA GLY A 318 1.76 35.14 -4.74
C GLY A 318 2.17 36.56 -4.37
N SER A 319 1.98 36.90 -3.09
CA SER A 319 2.42 38.18 -2.54
C SER A 319 3.95 38.25 -2.44
N ASP A 320 4.49 39.47 -2.40
CA ASP A 320 5.93 39.73 -2.23
C ASP A 320 6.83 39.10 -3.32
N GLY A 321 6.25 38.77 -4.48
CA GLY A 321 6.96 38.15 -5.61
C GLY A 321 7.28 36.66 -5.42
N GLU A 322 6.72 36.00 -4.42
CA GLU A 322 6.91 34.57 -4.16
C GLU A 322 5.74 33.75 -4.71
N PRO A 323 5.96 32.80 -5.64
CA PRO A 323 4.91 31.97 -6.21
C PRO A 323 4.23 31.08 -5.18
N VAL A 324 2.94 30.85 -5.36
CA VAL A 324 2.11 30.00 -4.49
C VAL A 324 1.47 28.87 -5.28
N ILE A 325 1.05 27.83 -4.56
CA ILE A 325 0.29 26.70 -5.09
C ILE A 325 -1.07 26.61 -4.41
N TYR A 326 -2.12 26.55 -5.22
CA TYR A 326 -3.51 26.32 -4.81
C TYR A 326 -4.39 26.11 -6.05
N HIS A 327 -5.64 25.68 -5.83
CA HIS A 327 -6.60 25.55 -6.92
C HIS A 327 -7.22 26.92 -7.26
N GLY A 328 -6.94 27.44 -8.45
CA GLY A 328 -7.31 28.78 -8.89
C GLY A 328 -8.80 29.09 -8.72
N TYR A 329 -9.12 30.35 -8.37
CA TYR A 329 -10.51 30.83 -8.22
C TYR A 329 -11.39 30.06 -7.21
N THR A 330 -10.79 29.26 -6.32
CA THR A 330 -11.50 28.53 -5.26
C THR A 330 -11.19 29.07 -3.85
N LEU A 331 -11.79 28.46 -2.81
CA LEU A 331 -11.56 28.78 -1.40
C LEU A 331 -10.47 27.89 -0.76
N THR A 332 -9.67 27.19 -1.57
CA THR A 332 -8.57 26.36 -1.07
C THR A 332 -7.45 27.22 -0.47
N SER A 333 -6.79 26.72 0.57
CA SER A 333 -5.65 27.45 1.15
C SER A 333 -4.44 27.45 0.22
N LYS A 334 -3.50 28.36 0.45
CA LYS A 334 -2.30 28.52 -0.38
C LYS A 334 -1.07 28.01 0.34
N ILE A 335 -0.17 27.37 -0.38
CA ILE A 335 1.17 26.99 0.09
C ILE A 335 2.24 27.63 -0.79
N LEU A 336 3.43 27.88 -0.25
CA LEU A 336 4.52 28.44 -1.03
C LEU A 336 5.07 27.39 -2.02
N PHE A 337 5.32 27.81 -3.26
CA PHE A 337 5.97 26.97 -4.26
C PHE A 337 7.33 26.48 -3.76
N LYS A 338 8.12 27.39 -3.19
CA LYS A 338 9.44 27.12 -2.59
C LYS A 338 9.41 25.98 -1.57
N ASP A 339 8.45 25.99 -0.66
CA ASP A 339 8.36 24.98 0.40
C ASP A 339 7.83 23.64 -0.13
N THR A 340 7.01 23.69 -1.18
CA THR A 340 6.58 22.50 -1.92
C THR A 340 7.76 21.81 -2.60
N ILE A 341 8.62 22.54 -3.32
CA ILE A 341 9.82 21.97 -3.95
C ILE A 341 10.79 21.39 -2.91
N LYS A 342 10.94 22.02 -1.73
CA LYS A 342 11.73 21.44 -0.63
C LYS A 342 11.15 20.11 -0.14
N ALA A 343 9.84 20.05 0.06
CA ALA A 343 9.17 18.81 0.48
C ALA A 343 9.35 17.72 -0.58
N ILE A 344 9.12 18.03 -1.86
CA ILE A 344 9.35 17.08 -2.95
C ILE A 344 10.78 16.56 -2.93
N LYS A 345 11.79 17.43 -2.84
CA LYS A 345 13.20 17.00 -2.74
C LYS A 345 13.45 16.04 -1.58
N GLU A 346 12.85 16.31 -0.43
CA GLU A 346 13.05 15.50 0.77
C GLU A 346 12.46 14.10 0.62
N TYR A 347 11.30 13.96 -0.02
CA TYR A 347 10.54 12.70 -0.03
C TYR A 347 10.61 11.92 -1.34
N ALA A 348 11.03 12.54 -2.44
CA ALA A 348 11.00 11.95 -3.78
C ALA A 348 11.64 10.56 -3.85
N PHE A 349 12.82 10.40 -3.25
CA PHE A 349 13.61 9.18 -3.38
C PHE A 349 13.69 8.36 -2.07
N LYS A 350 12.78 8.57 -1.11
CA LYS A 350 12.79 7.81 0.16
C LYS A 350 12.31 6.36 0.00
N THR A 351 11.45 6.08 -0.97
CA THR A 351 10.84 4.76 -1.17
C THR A 351 11.02 4.20 -2.58
N SER A 352 11.55 5.01 -3.50
CA SER A 352 11.83 4.64 -4.89
C SER A 352 12.90 5.55 -5.44
N ASP A 353 13.96 4.97 -6.01
CA ASP A 353 15.07 5.72 -6.62
C ASP A 353 14.75 6.22 -8.03
N TYR A 354 13.60 5.83 -8.59
CA TYR A 354 13.22 6.12 -9.97
C TYR A 354 12.69 7.56 -10.14
N PRO A 355 12.79 8.13 -11.35
CA PRO A 355 12.55 9.55 -11.60
C PRO A 355 11.18 10.05 -11.15
N VAL A 356 11.12 11.36 -10.84
CA VAL A 356 9.87 12.06 -10.52
C VAL A 356 9.58 13.14 -11.55
N ILE A 357 8.36 13.13 -12.10
CA ILE A 357 7.84 14.13 -13.03
C ILE A 357 7.08 15.20 -12.23
N LEU A 358 7.47 16.46 -12.41
CA LEU A 358 6.79 17.64 -11.87
C LEU A 358 5.89 18.23 -12.96
N SER A 359 4.59 17.98 -12.85
CA SER A 359 3.57 18.53 -13.76
C SER A 359 3.22 19.94 -13.34
N LEU A 360 3.72 20.94 -14.06
CA LEU A 360 3.44 22.34 -13.77
C LEU A 360 2.19 22.80 -14.54
N GLU A 361 1.20 23.30 -13.81
CA GLU A 361 0.13 24.12 -14.36
C GLU A 361 0.45 25.58 -14.02
N ASN A 362 0.86 26.35 -15.02
CA ASN A 362 1.51 27.64 -14.81
C ASN A 362 0.60 28.83 -15.14
N HIS A 363 0.19 29.56 -14.10
CA HIS A 363 -0.59 30.80 -14.15
C HIS A 363 0.18 32.02 -13.65
N CYS A 364 1.49 31.90 -13.43
CA CYS A 364 2.33 32.97 -12.90
C CYS A 364 2.71 34.00 -13.98
N SER A 365 2.94 35.24 -13.54
CA SER A 365 3.64 36.28 -14.29
C SER A 365 5.05 35.83 -14.71
N VAL A 366 5.60 36.43 -15.77
CA VAL A 366 6.95 36.09 -16.26
C VAL A 366 8.01 36.33 -15.18
N GLU A 367 7.83 37.36 -14.34
CA GLU A 367 8.68 37.65 -13.19
C GLU A 367 8.68 36.50 -12.18
N GLN A 368 7.50 36.02 -11.77
CA GLN A 368 7.39 34.92 -10.81
C GLN A 368 7.76 33.55 -11.42
N GLN A 369 7.59 33.36 -12.72
CA GLN A 369 8.11 32.18 -13.42
C GLN A 369 9.64 32.09 -13.34
N ARG A 370 10.37 33.22 -13.39
CA ARG A 370 11.82 33.22 -13.13
C ARG A 370 12.14 32.81 -11.69
N VAL A 371 11.32 33.24 -10.74
CA VAL A 371 11.46 32.84 -9.32
C VAL A 371 11.19 31.33 -9.15
N MET A 372 10.18 30.77 -9.83
CA MET A 372 9.94 29.32 -9.85
C MET A 372 11.16 28.55 -10.37
N ALA A 373 11.72 28.99 -11.51
CA ALA A 373 12.93 28.40 -12.08
C ALA A 373 14.12 28.49 -11.10
N GLN A 374 14.33 29.65 -10.47
CA GLN A 374 15.38 29.81 -9.46
C GLN A 374 15.21 28.88 -8.26
N HIS A 375 13.98 28.74 -7.74
CA HIS A 375 13.69 27.81 -6.64
C HIS A 375 13.94 26.36 -7.03
N MET A 376 13.47 25.92 -8.21
CA MET A 376 13.72 24.56 -8.69
C MET A 376 15.21 24.28 -8.87
N SER A 377 15.94 25.15 -9.57
CA SER A 377 17.39 24.99 -9.77
C SER A 377 18.18 24.99 -8.46
N SER A 378 17.89 25.93 -7.55
CA SER A 378 18.62 26.04 -6.29
C SER A 378 18.32 24.93 -5.31
N ILE A 379 17.06 24.49 -5.24
CA ILE A 379 16.63 23.45 -4.30
C ILE A 379 17.01 22.08 -4.85
N LEU A 380 16.57 21.73 -6.06
CA LEU A 380 16.76 20.39 -6.64
C LEU A 380 18.21 20.17 -7.13
N GLY A 381 18.92 21.25 -7.47
CA GLY A 381 20.33 21.19 -7.84
C GLY A 381 20.56 20.29 -9.06
N SER A 382 21.61 19.46 -9.00
CA SER A 382 21.96 18.54 -10.08
C SER A 382 20.92 17.45 -10.35
N ALA A 383 19.99 17.19 -9.41
CA ALA A 383 18.93 16.20 -9.63
C ALA A 383 17.89 16.70 -10.65
N LEU A 384 17.74 18.01 -10.83
CA LEU A 384 16.87 18.59 -11.86
C LEU A 384 17.51 18.39 -13.25
N LEU A 385 16.79 17.72 -14.14
CA LEU A 385 17.22 17.54 -15.52
C LEU A 385 16.96 18.81 -16.33
N THR A 386 18.03 19.46 -16.79
CA THR A 386 17.96 20.73 -17.57
C THR A 386 18.54 20.59 -18.98
N SER A 387 18.99 19.40 -19.35
CA SER A 387 19.47 19.07 -20.70
C SER A 387 19.21 17.59 -21.00
N PRO A 388 19.10 17.19 -22.27
CA PRO A 388 19.03 15.78 -22.63
C PRO A 388 20.24 14.99 -22.14
N LEU A 389 20.07 13.69 -21.93
CA LEU A 389 21.18 12.80 -21.61
C LEU A 389 22.05 12.59 -22.87
N GLY A 390 23.36 12.79 -22.72
CA GLY A 390 24.35 12.62 -23.80
C GLY A 390 24.57 13.86 -24.66
N ASP A 391 25.50 13.76 -25.61
CA ASP A 391 25.96 14.89 -26.43
C ASP A 391 25.23 15.00 -27.79
N GLN A 392 24.28 14.10 -28.06
CA GLN A 392 23.54 14.01 -29.32
C GLN A 392 22.03 14.04 -29.07
N MET A 393 21.27 14.44 -30.11
CA MET A 393 19.80 14.43 -30.05
C MET A 393 19.30 13.00 -29.77
N PRO A 394 18.55 12.79 -28.67
CA PRO A 394 18.04 11.47 -28.35
C PRO A 394 17.04 10.99 -29.40
N THR A 395 17.03 9.69 -29.67
CA THR A 395 16.08 9.06 -30.60
C THR A 395 14.83 8.53 -29.91
N GLY A 396 14.74 8.66 -28.58
CA GLY A 396 13.65 8.18 -27.75
C GLY A 396 13.83 8.59 -26.30
N PHE A 397 12.88 8.18 -25.45
CA PHE A 397 12.97 8.44 -24.02
C PHE A 397 14.12 7.66 -23.38
N PRO A 398 14.90 8.27 -22.47
CA PRO A 398 15.76 7.51 -21.58
C PRO A 398 14.91 6.60 -20.67
N SER A 399 15.53 5.56 -20.17
CA SER A 399 14.90 4.60 -19.27
C SER A 399 14.74 5.15 -17.84
N PRO A 400 13.80 4.60 -17.04
CA PRO A 400 13.76 4.89 -15.61
C PRO A 400 15.09 4.62 -14.90
N GLU A 401 15.84 3.60 -15.33
CA GLU A 401 17.16 3.27 -14.79
C GLU A 401 18.19 4.39 -15.03
N GLU A 402 18.26 4.93 -16.24
CA GLU A 402 19.15 6.05 -16.60
C GLU A 402 18.77 7.37 -15.90
N LEU A 403 17.50 7.50 -15.51
CA LEU A 403 16.94 8.67 -14.87
C LEU A 403 16.82 8.54 -13.34
N LYS A 404 17.49 7.56 -12.72
CA LYS A 404 17.49 7.41 -11.26
C LYS A 404 17.89 8.71 -10.56
N GLU A 405 17.13 9.02 -9.51
CA GLU A 405 17.27 10.22 -8.67
C GLU A 405 17.15 11.54 -9.45
N ARG A 406 16.44 11.55 -10.58
CA ARG A 406 16.21 12.76 -11.40
C ARG A 406 14.79 13.31 -11.28
N PHE A 407 14.69 14.62 -11.42
CA PHE A 407 13.44 15.35 -11.58
C PHE A 407 13.29 15.80 -13.03
N LEU A 408 12.13 15.50 -13.62
CA LEU A 408 11.73 15.98 -14.94
C LEU A 408 10.64 17.02 -14.79
N VAL A 409 10.66 18.08 -15.60
CA VAL A 409 9.61 19.10 -15.61
C VAL A 409 8.72 18.88 -16.81
N LYS A 410 7.41 18.72 -16.57
CA LYS A 410 6.37 18.76 -17.60
C LYS A 410 5.83 20.18 -17.67
N GLY A 411 5.82 20.76 -18.87
CA GLY A 411 5.38 22.14 -19.08
C GLY A 411 5.48 22.58 -20.54
N LYS A 412 5.22 23.87 -20.80
CA LYS A 412 5.39 24.47 -22.12
C LYS A 412 6.86 24.81 -22.38
N ARG A 413 7.28 24.77 -23.65
CA ARG A 413 8.64 25.12 -24.10
C ARG A 413 8.57 26.01 -25.34
N LEU A 414 9.41 27.06 -25.38
CA LEU A 414 9.47 28.06 -26.46
C LEU A 414 10.04 27.50 -27.77
N THR A 415 11.09 26.68 -27.69
CA THR A 415 11.81 26.13 -28.84
C THR A 415 11.66 24.61 -28.92
N LYS A 416 11.93 24.05 -30.10
CA LYS A 416 12.09 22.60 -30.27
C LYS A 416 13.35 22.11 -29.54
N LEU A 417 13.37 20.85 -29.11
CA LEU A 417 14.48 20.28 -28.32
C LEU A 417 15.79 20.20 -29.13
N GLU A 418 15.68 20.01 -30.44
CA GLU A 418 16.77 19.97 -31.41
C GLU A 418 17.64 21.23 -31.36
N ALA A 419 17.07 22.38 -30.99
CA ALA A 419 17.80 23.63 -30.85
C ALA A 419 18.90 23.58 -29.77
N CYS A 420 18.84 22.62 -28.83
CA CYS A 420 19.90 22.40 -27.85
C CYS A 420 21.21 21.86 -28.46
N PHE A 421 21.17 21.36 -29.69
CA PHE A 421 22.32 20.76 -30.37
C PHE A 421 22.77 21.55 -31.62
N GLY A 422 22.11 22.68 -31.91
CA GLY A 422 22.43 23.56 -33.03
C GLY A 422 23.50 24.61 -32.69
N PRO A 423 24.11 25.27 -33.69
CA PRO A 423 25.04 26.39 -33.46
C PRO A 423 24.36 27.55 -32.73
N GLU A 424 25.03 28.14 -31.74
CA GLU A 424 24.51 29.22 -30.86
C GLU A 424 23.94 30.44 -31.63
N GLU A 425 24.35 30.67 -32.89
CA GLU A 425 23.93 31.80 -33.72
C GLU A 425 22.53 31.68 -34.35
N THR A 426 21.85 30.53 -34.26
CA THR A 426 20.47 30.34 -34.76
C THR A 426 19.38 30.43 -33.69
N ALA A 427 19.72 30.80 -32.46
CA ALA A 427 18.75 31.13 -31.40
C ALA A 427 18.05 32.49 -31.62
N GLY A 428 17.73 32.81 -32.87
CA GLY A 428 16.96 33.97 -33.28
C GLY A 428 15.48 33.78 -32.92
N ASP A 429 14.90 34.88 -32.44
CA ASP A 429 13.52 35.11 -32.04
C ASP A 429 12.47 34.68 -33.10
N ASP A 430 12.19 33.37 -33.20
CA ASP A 430 11.05 32.84 -33.99
C ASP A 430 10.12 31.94 -33.14
N GLY A 431 9.90 32.32 -31.88
CA GLY A 431 9.03 31.62 -30.96
C GLY A 431 7.60 32.18 -30.91
N SER A 432 6.97 32.46 -32.05
CA SER A 432 5.54 32.82 -32.07
C SER A 432 4.67 31.58 -31.96
N LEU A 433 4.55 31.00 -30.76
CA LEU A 433 3.51 30.03 -30.45
C LEU A 433 2.25 30.80 -29.98
N THR A 434 1.14 30.59 -30.68
CA THR A 434 -0.17 31.10 -30.29
C THR A 434 -0.64 30.35 -29.05
N GLU A 435 -1.12 31.07 -28.03
CA GLU A 435 -1.87 30.47 -26.93
C GLU A 435 -3.15 29.84 -27.50
N GLU A 436 -3.18 28.53 -27.60
CA GLU A 436 -4.43 27.79 -27.67
C GLU A 436 -4.74 27.36 -26.23
N GLU A 437 -5.85 27.87 -25.70
CA GLU A 437 -6.32 27.59 -24.35
C GLU A 437 -6.49 26.06 -24.22
N GLU A 438 -5.94 25.48 -23.15
CA GLU A 438 -6.38 24.15 -22.70
C GLU A 438 -7.89 24.29 -22.40
N ASP A 439 -8.70 23.28 -22.74
CA ASP A 439 -10.19 23.27 -22.82
C ASP A 439 -10.93 23.64 -21.48
N ASP A 440 -10.50 24.63 -20.72
CA ASP A 440 -11.01 25.06 -19.40
C ASP A 440 -12.08 26.14 -19.44
N LYS A 441 -12.68 26.37 -20.61
CA LYS A 441 -13.94 27.11 -20.67
C LYS A 441 -15.08 26.13 -20.88
N GLU A 442 -15.91 26.01 -19.85
CA GLU A 442 -17.27 25.49 -19.97
C GLU A 442 -17.91 26.09 -21.24
N GLU A 443 -18.62 25.24 -21.99
CA GLU A 443 -19.36 25.61 -23.19
C GLU A 443 -20.49 26.59 -22.84
N GLU A 444 -20.18 27.84 -22.51
CA GLU A 444 -21.10 28.96 -22.39
C GLU A 444 -20.29 30.27 -22.21
N GLU A 445 -19.77 30.84 -23.31
CA GLU A 445 -19.85 32.28 -23.62
C GLU A 445 -18.97 32.68 -24.84
N GLU A 446 -19.69 33.15 -25.87
CA GLU A 446 -19.34 34.14 -26.91
C GLU A 446 -18.07 34.00 -27.77
N GLU A 447 -18.33 33.92 -29.08
CA GLU A 447 -17.47 34.34 -30.18
C GLU A 447 -16.85 35.74 -29.91
N LYS A 448 -15.65 35.79 -29.30
CA LYS A 448 -14.76 36.94 -29.38
C LYS A 448 -13.50 36.57 -30.16
N LYS A 449 -13.28 37.36 -31.21
CA LYS A 449 -12.17 37.29 -32.18
C LYS A 449 -10.86 36.77 -31.58
N LYS A 450 -10.35 35.68 -32.16
CA LYS A 450 -8.98 35.16 -32.00
C LYS A 450 -7.97 36.19 -32.52
N GLU A 451 -7.56 37.13 -31.68
CA GLU A 451 -6.24 37.76 -31.81
C GLU A 451 -5.25 36.93 -30.99
N GLY A 452 -4.23 36.38 -31.65
CA GLY A 452 -3.26 35.47 -31.05
C GLY A 452 -2.55 36.11 -29.86
N LYS A 453 -2.88 35.66 -28.65
CA LYS A 453 -2.11 36.02 -27.45
C LYS A 453 -0.73 35.37 -27.58
N LYS A 454 0.32 36.19 -27.47
CA LYS A 454 1.70 35.73 -27.37
C LYS A 454 1.85 34.92 -26.08
N LEU A 455 2.38 33.70 -26.19
CA LEU A 455 2.68 32.84 -25.05
C LEU A 455 3.55 33.56 -24.01
N LYS A 456 3.01 33.78 -22.82
CA LYS A 456 3.76 34.39 -21.70
C LYS A 456 4.56 33.34 -20.92
N LEU A 457 5.75 33.01 -21.43
CA LEU A 457 6.63 32.02 -20.81
C LEU A 457 8.06 32.56 -20.61
N ALA A 458 8.58 32.47 -19.38
CA ALA A 458 9.97 32.79 -19.06
C ALA A 458 10.91 31.75 -19.68
N LYS A 459 11.99 32.22 -20.32
CA LYS A 459 12.99 31.36 -20.95
C LYS A 459 13.59 30.38 -19.95
N GLU A 460 13.87 30.84 -18.73
CA GLU A 460 14.46 30.04 -17.65
C GLU A 460 13.57 28.85 -17.25
N LEU A 461 12.25 29.02 -17.29
CA LEU A 461 11.29 27.94 -17.01
C LEU A 461 11.12 27.02 -18.23
N SER A 462 11.05 27.60 -19.43
CA SER A 462 11.00 26.88 -20.71
C SER A 462 12.18 25.91 -20.87
N ASP A 463 13.39 26.36 -20.55
CA ASP A 463 14.61 25.59 -20.75
C ASP A 463 14.68 24.32 -19.86
N MET A 464 13.93 24.29 -18.75
CA MET A 464 13.84 23.13 -17.85
C MET A 464 12.98 21.98 -18.39
N VAL A 465 12.15 22.25 -19.40
CA VAL A 465 11.26 21.24 -19.99
C VAL A 465 12.03 20.49 -21.09
N ILE A 466 12.41 19.25 -20.82
CA ILE A 466 13.22 18.42 -21.74
C ILE A 466 12.36 17.36 -22.42
N TYR A 467 12.05 16.27 -21.70
CA TYR A 467 11.36 15.11 -22.25
C TYR A 467 9.83 15.16 -22.14
N CYS A 468 9.28 16.15 -21.42
CA CYS A 468 7.84 16.24 -21.14
C CYS A 468 7.26 17.58 -21.63
N LYS A 469 7.46 17.90 -22.92
CA LYS A 469 6.93 19.13 -23.52
C LYS A 469 5.43 18.99 -23.77
N SER A 470 4.62 19.82 -23.12
CA SER A 470 3.17 19.86 -23.33
C SER A 470 2.82 20.45 -24.70
N VAL A 471 2.00 19.74 -25.48
CA VAL A 471 1.44 20.20 -26.76
C VAL A 471 -0.04 19.84 -26.88
N HIS A 472 -0.78 20.60 -27.69
CA HIS A 472 -2.17 20.31 -27.99
C HIS A 472 -2.28 19.05 -28.87
N PHE A 473 -3.36 18.28 -28.68
CA PHE A 473 -3.61 17.05 -29.42
C PHE A 473 -4.67 17.28 -30.52
N ASN A 474 -4.27 17.20 -31.79
CA ASN A 474 -5.17 17.32 -32.95
C ASN A 474 -5.60 15.97 -33.57
N GLY A 475 -5.30 14.85 -32.92
CA GLY A 475 -5.59 13.50 -33.42
C GLY A 475 -4.35 12.64 -33.56
N PHE A 476 -4.54 11.32 -33.59
CA PHE A 476 -3.43 10.36 -33.59
C PHE A 476 -2.55 10.45 -34.85
N GLN A 477 -3.15 10.71 -36.02
CA GLN A 477 -2.40 10.85 -37.26
C GLN A 477 -1.53 12.12 -37.27
N ASP A 478 -2.10 13.27 -36.85
CA ASP A 478 -1.35 14.52 -36.69
C ASP A 478 -0.20 14.35 -35.69
N ALA A 479 -0.48 13.72 -34.54
CA ALA A 479 0.54 13.45 -33.54
C ALA A 479 1.66 12.54 -34.05
N LYS A 480 1.35 11.57 -34.92
CA LYS A 480 2.35 10.68 -35.52
C LYS A 480 3.25 11.43 -36.51
N ASP A 481 2.68 12.30 -37.32
CA ASP A 481 3.40 12.95 -38.42
C ASP A 481 4.17 14.20 -37.97
N ASN A 482 3.66 14.92 -36.97
CA ASN A 482 4.12 16.28 -36.65
C ASN A 482 4.77 16.43 -35.26
N LEU A 483 4.55 15.50 -34.33
CA LEU A 483 5.05 15.62 -32.95
C LEU A 483 6.23 14.69 -32.68
N GLY A 484 7.25 15.23 -32.00
CA GLY A 484 8.39 14.45 -31.51
C GLY A 484 8.03 13.54 -30.33
N PHE A 485 8.87 12.54 -30.05
CA PHE A 485 8.64 11.61 -28.93
C PHE A 485 8.55 12.34 -27.58
N TYR A 486 9.31 13.44 -27.41
CA TYR A 486 9.36 14.26 -26.19
C TYR A 486 8.16 15.23 -26.05
N GLU A 487 7.27 15.27 -27.05
CA GLU A 487 6.06 16.07 -27.05
C GLU A 487 4.87 15.21 -26.61
N MET A 488 4.19 15.64 -25.56
CA MET A 488 3.17 14.89 -24.86
C MET A 488 1.88 15.71 -24.67
N SER A 489 0.76 15.01 -24.55
CA SER A 489 -0.56 15.63 -24.44
C SER A 489 -1.24 15.24 -23.13
N SER A 490 -1.95 16.21 -22.56
CA SER A 490 -2.85 16.01 -21.41
C SER A 490 -4.29 15.95 -21.89
N PHE A 491 -5.08 15.04 -21.33
CA PHE A 491 -6.47 14.81 -21.69
C PHE A 491 -7.37 14.85 -20.45
N LYS A 492 -8.50 15.53 -20.56
CA LYS A 492 -9.61 15.40 -19.60
C LYS A 492 -10.18 13.99 -19.66
N GLU A 493 -10.62 13.45 -18.52
CA GLU A 493 -11.10 12.06 -18.42
C GLU A 493 -12.11 11.67 -19.50
N ARG A 494 -13.12 12.52 -19.80
CA ARG A 494 -14.19 12.19 -20.75
C ARG A 494 -13.64 11.96 -22.17
N LYS A 495 -12.76 12.85 -22.62
CA LYS A 495 -12.11 12.76 -23.93
C LYS A 495 -11.19 11.55 -24.00
N ALA A 496 -10.42 11.30 -22.94
CA ALA A 496 -9.51 10.16 -22.89
C ALA A 496 -10.25 8.81 -22.92
N MET A 497 -11.37 8.70 -22.19
CA MET A 497 -12.21 7.49 -22.16
C MET A 497 -12.86 7.24 -23.51
N ALA A 498 -13.41 8.27 -24.16
CA ALA A 498 -13.97 8.14 -25.52
C ALA A 498 -12.92 7.62 -26.51
N LEU A 499 -11.68 8.15 -26.47
CA LEU A 499 -10.58 7.65 -27.31
C LEU A 499 -10.21 6.19 -27.00
N ALA A 500 -10.26 5.78 -25.73
CA ALA A 500 -9.96 4.41 -25.32
C ALA A 500 -11.07 3.42 -25.74
N GLU A 501 -12.31 3.87 -25.87
CA GLU A 501 -13.45 3.05 -26.31
C GLU A 501 -13.53 2.98 -27.84
N GLU A 502 -13.35 4.09 -28.53
CA GLU A 502 -13.60 4.22 -29.97
C GLU A 502 -12.34 3.96 -30.82
N SER A 503 -11.14 4.08 -30.24
CA SER A 503 -9.87 4.10 -30.99
C SER A 503 -8.70 3.51 -30.20
N ALA A 504 -8.97 2.47 -29.41
CA ALA A 504 -8.00 1.86 -28.49
C ALA A 504 -6.65 1.51 -29.15
N ASN A 505 -6.66 0.83 -30.30
CA ASN A 505 -5.44 0.41 -30.98
C ASN A 505 -4.57 1.61 -31.42
N SER A 506 -5.18 2.64 -32.02
CA SER A 506 -4.50 3.90 -32.37
C SER A 506 -3.92 4.60 -31.14
N TYR A 507 -4.62 4.55 -30.01
CA TYR A 507 -4.15 5.14 -28.76
C TYR A 507 -2.96 4.36 -28.19
N ILE A 508 -3.00 3.03 -28.23
CA ILE A 508 -1.87 2.18 -27.84
C ILE A 508 -0.64 2.52 -28.69
N HIS A 509 -0.78 2.60 -30.02
CA HIS A 509 0.32 2.96 -30.92
C HIS A 509 0.88 4.35 -30.63
N HIS A 510 0.03 5.33 -30.35
CA HIS A 510 0.47 6.65 -29.89
C HIS A 510 1.32 6.52 -28.61
N ASN A 511 0.90 5.70 -27.65
CA ASN A 511 1.59 5.48 -26.38
C ASN A 511 2.83 4.56 -26.47
N VAL A 512 3.12 3.94 -27.62
CA VAL A 512 4.40 3.26 -27.88
C VAL A 512 5.51 4.27 -28.20
N ASP A 513 5.15 5.47 -28.67
CA ASP A 513 6.10 6.53 -29.07
C ASP A 513 6.09 7.73 -28.12
N LYS A 514 4.93 8.05 -27.53
CA LYS A 514 4.69 9.28 -26.76
C LYS A 514 4.15 9.00 -25.36
N LEU A 515 4.11 10.04 -24.53
CA LEU A 515 3.45 10.03 -23.22
C LEU A 515 2.06 10.65 -23.30
N SER A 516 1.10 10.04 -22.63
CA SER A 516 -0.24 10.61 -22.42
C SER A 516 -0.52 10.81 -20.94
N ARG A 517 -0.95 12.02 -20.57
CA ARG A 517 -1.43 12.35 -19.23
C ARG A 517 -2.94 12.45 -19.21
N ILE A 518 -3.59 11.82 -18.24
CA ILE A 518 -5.03 11.95 -18.01
C ILE A 518 -5.27 12.50 -16.61
N TYR A 519 -6.28 13.35 -16.48
CA TYR A 519 -6.69 13.96 -15.21
C TYR A 519 -8.22 14.01 -15.06
N PRO A 520 -8.72 14.00 -13.80
CA PRO A 520 -10.14 14.03 -13.50
C PRO A 520 -10.85 15.27 -14.05
N ALA A 521 -12.14 15.14 -14.37
CA ALA A 521 -12.96 16.29 -14.78
C ALA A 521 -13.19 17.27 -13.61
N GLY A 522 -13.20 18.57 -13.91
CA GLY A 522 -13.50 19.63 -12.92
C GLY A 522 -14.87 19.51 -12.25
N THR A 523 -15.82 18.78 -12.85
CA THR A 523 -17.12 18.46 -12.24
C THR A 523 -17.02 17.59 -10.99
N ARG A 524 -15.89 16.88 -10.79
CA ARG A 524 -15.61 16.04 -9.61
C ARG A 524 -15.13 16.88 -8.43
N THR A 525 -16.00 17.79 -8.00
CA THR A 525 -15.69 18.78 -6.95
C THR A 525 -15.41 18.14 -5.59
N ASP A 526 -15.91 16.93 -5.36
CA ASP A 526 -15.68 16.08 -4.19
C ASP A 526 -14.34 15.33 -4.21
N SER A 527 -13.50 15.57 -5.23
CA SER A 527 -12.26 14.83 -5.46
C SER A 527 -12.45 13.34 -5.74
N SER A 528 -13.63 12.90 -6.20
CA SER A 528 -13.84 11.52 -6.68
C SER A 528 -12.88 11.17 -7.83
N ASN A 529 -12.67 9.88 -8.06
CA ASN A 529 -11.80 9.37 -9.12
C ASN A 529 -12.62 8.72 -10.25
N TYR A 530 -12.03 8.68 -11.44
CA TYR A 530 -12.50 7.87 -12.56
C TYR A 530 -11.78 6.51 -12.55
N ASN A 531 -12.35 5.52 -13.24
CA ASN A 531 -11.72 4.21 -13.37
C ASN A 531 -10.46 4.29 -14.26
N PRO A 532 -9.26 3.99 -13.73
CA PRO A 532 -8.01 4.10 -14.50
C PRO A 532 -7.81 2.95 -15.49
N VAL A 533 -8.53 1.83 -15.34
CA VAL A 533 -8.26 0.57 -16.07
C VAL A 533 -8.40 0.70 -17.58
N PRO A 534 -9.47 1.31 -18.15
CA PRO A 534 -9.57 1.46 -19.60
C PRO A 534 -8.42 2.26 -20.22
N LEU A 535 -7.88 3.24 -19.48
CA LEU A 535 -6.76 4.07 -19.94
C LEU A 535 -5.44 3.32 -19.89
N TRP A 536 -5.22 2.48 -18.86
CA TRP A 536 -4.08 1.57 -18.87
C TRP A 536 -4.19 0.53 -19.98
N ASN A 537 -5.39 0.01 -20.28
CA ASN A 537 -5.62 -0.89 -21.41
C ASN A 537 -5.31 -0.22 -22.76
N ALA A 538 -5.50 1.10 -22.86
CA ALA A 538 -5.08 1.92 -24.00
C ALA A 538 -3.60 2.34 -23.97
N GLY A 539 -2.83 1.90 -22.97
CA GLY A 539 -1.38 2.11 -22.87
C GLY A 539 -0.95 3.46 -22.28
N CYS A 540 -1.90 4.25 -21.76
CA CYS A 540 -1.62 5.55 -21.17
C CYS A 540 -0.77 5.42 -19.90
N GLN A 541 0.28 6.23 -19.81
CA GLN A 541 1.31 6.10 -18.78
C GLN A 541 0.97 6.92 -17.52
N ILE A 542 0.49 8.15 -17.68
CA ILE A 542 0.32 9.12 -16.58
C ILE A 542 -1.17 9.31 -16.31
N VAL A 543 -1.79 8.27 -15.75
CA VAL A 543 -3.21 8.27 -15.37
C VAL A 543 -3.34 8.84 -13.96
N SER A 544 -3.62 10.15 -13.85
CA SER A 544 -3.54 10.90 -12.59
C SER A 544 -4.83 10.81 -11.79
N LEU A 545 -4.73 10.44 -10.51
CA LEU A 545 -5.86 10.31 -9.59
C LEU A 545 -5.72 11.23 -8.37
N ASN A 546 -6.83 11.55 -7.71
CA ASN A 546 -6.89 12.30 -6.45
C ASN A 546 -6.49 11.38 -5.28
N PHE A 547 -5.25 11.48 -4.80
CA PHE A 547 -4.65 10.59 -3.78
C PHE A 547 -5.24 10.72 -2.38
N GLN A 548 -5.90 11.84 -2.09
CA GLN A 548 -6.59 12.10 -0.83
C GLN A 548 -7.90 11.32 -0.70
N THR A 549 -8.48 10.87 -1.81
CA THR A 549 -9.76 10.18 -1.84
C THR A 549 -9.57 8.67 -1.77
N SER A 550 -10.00 8.07 -0.65
CA SER A 550 -10.04 6.61 -0.51
C SER A 550 -11.29 6.09 -1.21
N CYS A 551 -11.11 5.29 -2.26
CA CYS A 551 -12.18 4.77 -3.12
C CYS A 551 -11.67 3.56 -3.91
N ASN A 552 -12.58 2.84 -4.58
CA ASN A 552 -12.26 1.69 -5.41
C ASN A 552 -11.14 2.00 -6.44
N ASP A 553 -11.25 3.11 -7.17
CA ASP A 553 -10.28 3.44 -8.22
C ASP A 553 -8.87 3.68 -7.66
N MET A 554 -8.79 4.22 -6.44
CA MET A 554 -7.52 4.41 -5.73
C MET A 554 -6.98 3.09 -5.16
N ASP A 555 -7.83 2.17 -4.74
CA ASP A 555 -7.46 0.81 -4.33
C ASP A 555 -6.81 0.06 -5.50
N VAL A 556 -7.45 0.12 -6.68
CA VAL A 556 -6.97 -0.47 -7.94
C VAL A 556 -5.62 0.13 -8.33
N ASN A 557 -5.46 1.45 -8.23
CA ASN A 557 -4.17 2.12 -8.45
C ASN A 557 -3.08 1.66 -7.49
N GLN A 558 -3.37 1.63 -6.18
CA GLN A 558 -2.40 1.15 -5.19
C GLN A 558 -2.04 -0.32 -5.40
N GLY A 559 -2.99 -1.16 -5.81
CA GLY A 559 -2.75 -2.56 -6.16
C GLY A 559 -1.83 -2.71 -7.37
N ARG A 560 -2.05 -1.96 -8.46
CA ARG A 560 -1.18 -2.01 -9.65
C ARG A 560 0.27 -1.66 -9.30
N PHE A 561 0.48 -0.60 -8.52
CA PHE A 561 1.80 -0.11 -8.13
C PHE A 561 2.36 -0.74 -6.84
N LEU A 562 1.70 -1.79 -6.31
CA LEU A 562 2.16 -2.54 -5.15
C LEU A 562 3.44 -3.36 -5.44
N THR A 563 3.58 -3.77 -6.70
CA THR A 563 4.63 -4.70 -7.16
C THR A 563 5.89 -3.96 -7.62
N ASN A 564 6.89 -4.71 -8.08
CA ASN A 564 8.11 -4.19 -8.67
C ASN A 564 8.86 -3.21 -7.74
N GLY A 565 8.98 -3.57 -6.45
CA GLY A 565 9.68 -2.74 -5.47
C GLY A 565 8.92 -1.50 -5.00
N LYS A 566 7.62 -1.36 -5.33
CA LYS A 566 6.85 -0.11 -5.12
C LYS A 566 7.52 1.11 -5.74
N THR A 567 8.18 0.89 -6.86
CA THR A 567 8.95 1.92 -7.56
C THR A 567 8.07 3.02 -8.16
N GLY A 568 6.77 2.75 -8.32
CA GLY A 568 5.83 3.60 -9.03
C GLY A 568 5.87 3.45 -10.55
N TYR A 569 6.66 2.50 -11.04
CA TYR A 569 6.80 2.16 -12.46
C TYR A 569 6.46 0.68 -12.66
N VAL A 570 5.56 0.41 -13.61
CA VAL A 570 5.18 -0.96 -14.02
C VAL A 570 5.34 -1.05 -15.53
N LEU A 571 6.18 -1.97 -16.00
CA LEU A 571 6.44 -2.17 -17.41
C LEU A 571 5.17 -2.63 -18.13
N LYS A 572 4.85 -1.99 -19.25
CA LYS A 572 3.71 -2.38 -20.10
C LYS A 572 3.96 -3.75 -20.74
N PRO A 573 2.90 -4.54 -21.00
CA PRO A 573 3.00 -5.79 -21.75
C PRO A 573 3.74 -5.60 -23.09
N ALA A 574 4.43 -6.64 -23.56
CA ALA A 574 5.25 -6.55 -24.77
C ALA A 574 4.45 -6.09 -26.00
N TYR A 575 3.22 -6.57 -26.15
CA TYR A 575 2.30 -6.20 -27.23
C TYR A 575 1.76 -4.76 -27.12
N MET A 576 2.05 -4.03 -26.04
CA MET A 576 1.74 -2.59 -25.89
C MET A 576 2.98 -1.69 -25.99
N ARG A 577 4.11 -2.30 -26.35
CA ARG A 577 5.41 -1.65 -26.60
C ARG A 577 5.90 -1.87 -28.03
N ASP A 578 5.13 -2.61 -28.83
CA ASP A 578 5.42 -2.93 -30.23
C ASP A 578 4.42 -2.22 -31.14
N LEU A 579 4.93 -1.40 -32.07
CA LEU A 579 4.12 -0.73 -33.09
C LEU A 579 3.50 -1.71 -34.09
N GLY A 580 4.04 -2.92 -34.22
CA GLY A 580 3.48 -3.99 -35.07
C GLY A 580 2.32 -4.74 -34.43
N SER A 581 1.96 -4.44 -33.19
CA SER A 581 0.90 -5.13 -32.45
C SER A 581 -0.50 -4.73 -32.94
N GLU A 582 -1.34 -5.75 -33.17
CA GLU A 582 -2.76 -5.60 -33.48
C GLU A 582 -3.64 -5.75 -32.22
N PHE A 583 -3.06 -5.64 -31.02
CA PHE A 583 -3.83 -5.73 -29.78
C PHE A 583 -4.90 -4.65 -29.72
N ASP A 584 -6.14 -5.08 -29.48
CA ASP A 584 -7.29 -4.22 -29.20
C ASP A 584 -7.99 -4.76 -27.94
N PRO A 585 -8.00 -4.01 -26.82
CA PRO A 585 -8.61 -4.45 -25.58
C PRO A 585 -10.14 -4.58 -25.67
N ILE A 586 -10.80 -3.88 -26.61
CA ILE A 586 -12.25 -3.91 -26.80
C ILE A 586 -12.64 -5.11 -27.67
N THR A 587 -11.90 -5.33 -28.76
CA THR A 587 -12.15 -6.43 -29.70
C THR A 587 -10.97 -7.41 -29.68
N LEU A 588 -10.95 -8.28 -28.67
CA LEU A 588 -9.87 -9.26 -28.53
C LEU A 588 -9.83 -10.24 -29.71
N THR A 589 -8.86 -10.04 -30.60
CA THR A 589 -8.53 -10.99 -31.68
C THR A 589 -7.49 -12.01 -31.21
N ALA A 590 -7.24 -13.04 -32.03
CA ALA A 590 -6.23 -14.04 -31.71
C ALA A 590 -4.82 -13.44 -31.77
N GLY A 591 -4.08 -13.50 -30.65
CA GLY A 591 -2.73 -12.97 -30.57
C GLY A 591 -1.98 -13.42 -29.31
N PRO A 592 -0.74 -12.94 -29.10
CA PRO A 592 0.09 -13.33 -27.95
C PRO A 592 -0.46 -12.90 -26.60
N TRP A 593 -1.38 -11.93 -26.56
CA TRP A 593 -2.08 -11.48 -25.35
C TRP A 593 -3.10 -12.49 -24.81
N LEU A 594 -3.59 -13.42 -25.64
CA LEU A 594 -4.59 -14.42 -25.23
C LEU A 594 -3.93 -15.64 -24.60
N HIS A 595 -4.26 -15.91 -23.34
CA HIS A 595 -3.89 -17.17 -22.69
C HIS A 595 -4.92 -18.27 -22.96
N ARG A 596 -4.47 -19.44 -23.43
CA ARG A 596 -5.34 -20.57 -23.86
C ARG A 596 -6.12 -21.25 -22.75
N PHE A 597 -5.80 -20.99 -21.47
CA PHE A 597 -6.48 -21.58 -20.30
C PHE A 597 -6.78 -20.49 -19.25
N PRO A 598 -7.72 -19.57 -19.54
CA PRO A 598 -7.94 -18.34 -18.77
C PRO A 598 -8.68 -18.54 -17.43
N LEU A 599 -8.99 -19.78 -17.04
CA LEU A 599 -9.86 -20.05 -15.90
C LEU A 599 -9.10 -19.89 -14.57
N CYS A 600 -9.42 -18.83 -13.82
CA CYS A 600 -8.98 -18.63 -12.44
C CYS A 600 -9.98 -19.25 -11.48
N HIS A 601 -9.53 -20.14 -10.61
CA HIS A 601 -10.32 -20.71 -9.51
C HIS A 601 -9.86 -20.07 -8.20
N SER A 602 -10.80 -19.50 -7.44
CA SER A 602 -10.56 -18.92 -6.11
C SER A 602 -11.50 -19.57 -5.11
N GLN A 603 -11.01 -19.99 -3.95
CA GLN A 603 -11.87 -20.52 -2.89
C GLN A 603 -11.80 -19.63 -1.64
N ILE A 604 -12.88 -18.94 -1.31
CA ILE A 604 -12.93 -18.10 -0.11
C ILE A 604 -13.25 -19.01 1.08
N ILE A 605 -12.26 -19.24 1.95
CA ILE A 605 -12.37 -20.19 3.07
C ILE A 605 -12.91 -19.48 4.31
N SER A 606 -12.15 -18.54 4.88
CA SER A 606 -12.48 -17.87 6.14
C SER A 606 -11.79 -16.53 6.28
N ALA A 607 -12.31 -15.64 7.12
CA ALA A 607 -11.63 -14.40 7.52
C ALA A 607 -11.44 -14.36 9.04
N GLN A 608 -10.49 -13.54 9.51
CA GLN A 608 -10.12 -13.43 10.91
C GLN A 608 -10.05 -11.97 11.34
N GLN A 609 -10.66 -11.71 12.50
CA GLN A 609 -10.61 -10.47 13.26
C GLN A 609 -10.96 -9.23 12.42
N LEU A 610 -12.05 -9.30 11.66
CA LEU A 610 -12.55 -8.17 10.89
C LEU A 610 -12.86 -7.00 11.83
N PRO A 611 -12.41 -5.78 11.49
CA PRO A 611 -12.68 -4.61 12.32
C PRO A 611 -14.16 -4.23 12.27
N LYS A 612 -14.66 -3.66 13.36
CA LYS A 612 -15.99 -3.06 13.37
C LYS A 612 -15.99 -1.78 12.53
N VAL A 613 -16.91 -1.66 11.58
CA VAL A 613 -17.00 -0.49 10.68
C VAL A 613 -17.77 0.66 11.33
N ASN A 614 -18.80 0.32 12.11
CA ASN A 614 -19.70 1.29 12.73
C ASN A 614 -19.20 1.82 14.09
N GLN A 615 -19.35 3.14 14.33
CA GLN A 615 -18.99 3.78 15.62
C GLN A 615 -19.91 3.36 16.78
N LYS A 616 -21.07 2.77 16.48
CA LYS A 616 -21.94 2.16 17.49
C LYS A 616 -21.22 0.92 18.01
N LYS A 617 -20.77 0.98 19.26
CA LYS A 617 -20.08 -0.14 19.94
C LYS A 617 -20.84 -1.48 19.89
N THR A 618 -22.15 -1.42 19.63
CA THR A 618 -23.08 -2.54 19.62
C THR A 618 -23.29 -3.20 18.25
N SER A 619 -22.71 -2.69 17.15
CA SER A 619 -22.85 -3.37 15.86
C SER A 619 -21.86 -4.52 15.76
N ILE A 620 -22.29 -5.60 15.11
CA ILE A 620 -21.44 -6.72 14.72
C ILE A 620 -21.43 -6.77 13.21
N VAL A 621 -20.29 -7.11 12.64
CA VAL A 621 -20.13 -7.19 11.18
C VAL A 621 -20.84 -8.43 10.65
N ASP A 622 -21.71 -8.20 9.69
CA ASP A 622 -22.34 -9.21 8.84
C ASP A 622 -21.43 -9.45 7.63
N ALA A 623 -20.41 -10.27 7.82
CA ALA A 623 -19.28 -10.35 6.92
C ALA A 623 -19.66 -10.93 5.55
N LEU A 624 -19.30 -10.22 4.48
CA LEU A 624 -19.40 -10.66 3.09
C LEU A 624 -18.06 -10.41 2.38
N VAL A 625 -17.66 -11.33 1.50
CA VAL A 625 -16.44 -11.19 0.70
C VAL A 625 -16.79 -11.13 -0.78
N LYS A 626 -16.29 -10.09 -1.46
CA LYS A 626 -16.41 -9.90 -2.90
C LYS A 626 -15.04 -10.04 -3.56
N VAL A 627 -14.98 -10.75 -4.68
CA VAL A 627 -13.79 -10.88 -5.53
C VAL A 627 -14.10 -10.27 -6.88
N GLU A 628 -13.32 -9.26 -7.25
CA GLU A 628 -13.48 -8.50 -8.48
C GLU A 628 -12.24 -8.65 -9.37
N ILE A 629 -12.46 -8.89 -10.65
CA ILE A 629 -11.45 -8.87 -11.71
C ILE A 629 -11.59 -7.56 -12.47
N HIS A 630 -10.49 -6.81 -12.55
CA HIS A 630 -10.40 -5.54 -13.25
C HIS A 630 -9.36 -5.67 -14.37
N GLY A 631 -9.75 -5.52 -15.64
CA GLY A 631 -8.83 -5.68 -16.76
C GLY A 631 -9.41 -5.19 -18.07
N VAL A 632 -9.14 -5.90 -19.16
CA VAL A 632 -9.86 -5.68 -20.42
C VAL A 632 -11.35 -5.97 -20.22
N PRO A 633 -12.27 -5.35 -20.98
CA PRO A 633 -13.72 -5.58 -20.82
C PRO A 633 -14.14 -7.05 -20.80
N ALA A 634 -13.46 -7.92 -21.53
CA ALA A 634 -13.76 -9.36 -21.55
C ALA A 634 -13.36 -10.11 -20.26
N ASP A 635 -12.44 -9.56 -19.47
CA ASP A 635 -11.96 -10.15 -18.21
C ASP A 635 -12.72 -9.60 -17.00
N THR A 636 -13.34 -8.43 -17.12
CA THR A 636 -14.01 -7.75 -16.02
C THR A 636 -15.21 -8.55 -15.51
N ALA A 637 -15.15 -8.97 -14.26
CA ALA A 637 -16.18 -9.79 -13.62
C ALA A 637 -16.07 -9.68 -12.09
N ASP A 638 -17.18 -9.87 -11.39
CA ASP A 638 -17.19 -9.95 -9.92
C ASP A 638 -18.10 -11.07 -9.41
N LYS A 639 -17.75 -11.61 -8.24
CA LYS A 639 -18.52 -12.61 -7.51
C LYS A 639 -18.41 -12.36 -6.01
N GLU A 640 -19.45 -12.73 -5.28
CA GLU A 640 -19.54 -12.52 -3.83
C GLU A 640 -19.98 -13.79 -3.10
N THR A 641 -19.58 -13.90 -1.84
CA THR A 641 -20.03 -14.95 -0.93
C THR A 641 -21.41 -14.59 -0.37
N PRO A 642 -22.19 -15.56 0.14
CA PRO A 642 -23.25 -15.25 1.08
C PRO A 642 -22.68 -14.47 2.29
N TYR A 643 -23.48 -13.60 2.90
CA TYR A 643 -23.06 -12.93 4.13
C TYR A 643 -23.16 -13.90 5.32
N ILE A 644 -22.28 -13.73 6.31
CA ILE A 644 -22.34 -14.44 7.59
C ILE A 644 -22.76 -13.43 8.64
N GLY A 645 -24.00 -13.57 9.11
CA GLY A 645 -24.56 -12.67 10.10
C GLY A 645 -23.85 -12.78 11.45
N ASN A 646 -23.63 -11.64 12.10
CA ASN A 646 -23.19 -11.51 13.48
C ASN A 646 -21.86 -12.19 13.82
N ASN A 647 -20.97 -12.34 12.83
CA ASN A 647 -19.63 -12.88 13.04
C ASN A 647 -18.59 -12.20 12.15
N GLY A 648 -17.95 -11.16 12.70
CA GLY A 648 -16.75 -10.55 12.14
C GLY A 648 -15.45 -11.11 12.71
N PHE A 649 -15.48 -12.00 13.70
CA PHE A 649 -14.25 -12.48 14.35
C PHE A 649 -13.59 -13.64 13.60
N ASN A 650 -14.37 -14.62 13.15
CA ASN A 650 -13.87 -15.79 12.43
C ASN A 650 -14.90 -16.39 11.45
N PRO A 651 -15.51 -15.59 10.55
CA PRO A 651 -16.47 -16.10 9.57
C PRO A 651 -15.83 -17.14 8.61
N MET A 652 -16.60 -18.14 8.19
CA MET A 652 -16.18 -19.23 7.31
C MET A 652 -17.23 -19.53 6.24
N TRP A 653 -16.82 -19.47 4.96
CA TRP A 653 -17.70 -19.60 3.79
C TRP A 653 -17.46 -20.89 3.00
N ASN A 654 -16.20 -21.24 2.71
CA ASN A 654 -15.82 -22.34 1.80
C ASN A 654 -16.39 -22.22 0.38
N GLU A 655 -16.49 -20.98 -0.13
CA GLU A 655 -17.14 -20.69 -1.42
C GLU A 655 -16.17 -20.72 -2.59
N ASN A 656 -16.60 -21.26 -3.72
CA ASN A 656 -15.75 -21.44 -4.89
C ASN A 656 -16.16 -20.52 -6.05
N PHE A 657 -15.22 -19.70 -6.51
CA PHE A 657 -15.39 -18.82 -7.65
C PHE A 657 -14.55 -19.25 -8.84
N LYS A 658 -15.08 -18.93 -10.02
CA LYS A 658 -14.46 -19.19 -11.32
C LYS A 658 -14.54 -17.93 -12.17
N PHE A 659 -13.42 -17.46 -12.69
CA PHE A 659 -13.34 -16.28 -13.54
C PHE A 659 -12.62 -16.62 -14.84
N ASP A 660 -13.09 -16.07 -15.95
CA ASP A 660 -12.40 -16.16 -17.23
C ASP A 660 -11.51 -14.92 -17.41
N VAL A 661 -10.19 -15.13 -17.43
CA VAL A 661 -9.16 -14.08 -17.54
C VAL A 661 -8.30 -14.30 -18.79
N TYR A 662 -8.67 -13.64 -19.88
CA TYR A 662 -8.04 -13.79 -21.19
C TYR A 662 -6.72 -13.05 -21.31
N VAL A 663 -6.58 -11.87 -20.68
CA VAL A 663 -5.40 -10.99 -20.77
C VAL A 663 -4.81 -10.74 -19.37
N PRO A 664 -4.20 -11.77 -18.75
CA PRO A 664 -3.73 -11.72 -17.36
C PRO A 664 -2.68 -10.63 -17.07
N GLU A 665 -1.87 -10.23 -18.05
CA GLU A 665 -0.86 -9.16 -17.87
C GLU A 665 -1.49 -7.78 -17.61
N LEU A 666 -2.76 -7.57 -17.99
CA LEU A 666 -3.51 -6.34 -17.71
C LEU A 666 -4.48 -6.48 -16.53
N ALA A 667 -4.84 -7.71 -16.15
CA ALA A 667 -5.81 -7.98 -15.10
C ALA A 667 -5.26 -7.72 -13.67
N LEU A 668 -6.14 -7.22 -12.82
CA LEU A 668 -5.96 -7.02 -11.38
C LEU A 668 -7.08 -7.80 -10.68
N VAL A 669 -6.76 -8.39 -9.52
CA VAL A 669 -7.72 -9.06 -8.65
C VAL A 669 -7.85 -8.27 -7.37
N ARG A 670 -9.08 -7.90 -7.01
CA ARG A 670 -9.42 -7.12 -5.82
C ARG A 670 -10.34 -7.96 -4.92
N PHE A 671 -9.89 -8.19 -3.69
CA PHE A 671 -10.66 -8.82 -2.63
C PHE A 671 -11.21 -7.73 -1.74
N VAL A 672 -12.52 -7.70 -1.53
CA VAL A 672 -13.21 -6.70 -0.70
C VAL A 672 -13.98 -7.43 0.39
N VAL A 673 -13.90 -6.92 1.60
CA VAL A 673 -14.78 -7.32 2.69
C VAL A 673 -15.72 -6.18 3.02
N GLU A 674 -16.98 -6.53 3.15
CA GLU A 674 -18.06 -5.60 3.45
C GLU A 674 -18.88 -6.12 4.64
N ASP A 675 -19.51 -5.18 5.34
CA ASP A 675 -20.51 -5.41 6.37
C ASP A 675 -21.89 -5.26 5.72
N HIS A 676 -22.60 -6.37 5.56
CA HIS A 676 -23.84 -6.43 4.81
C HIS A 676 -24.96 -5.65 5.51
N ASP A 677 -25.61 -4.75 4.78
CA ASP A 677 -26.81 -4.05 5.24
C ASP A 677 -28.00 -4.39 4.33
N SER A 678 -29.14 -4.72 4.92
CA SER A 678 -30.36 -5.09 4.19
C SER A 678 -31.21 -3.89 3.75
N VAL A 679 -30.89 -2.70 4.27
CA VAL A 679 -31.64 -1.45 4.10
C VAL A 679 -30.83 -0.40 3.34
N THR A 680 -29.51 -0.33 3.57
CA THR A 680 -28.59 0.58 2.87
C THR A 680 -27.52 -0.16 2.09
N ASP A 681 -26.62 0.59 1.43
CA ASP A 681 -25.43 0.00 0.83
C ASP A 681 -24.54 -0.62 1.92
N ASN A 682 -23.81 -1.67 1.55
CA ASN A 682 -22.90 -2.36 2.47
C ASN A 682 -21.77 -1.41 2.92
N ASP A 683 -21.37 -1.52 4.18
CA ASP A 683 -20.30 -0.72 4.76
C ASP A 683 -18.92 -1.38 4.45
N PHE A 684 -17.97 -0.60 3.94
CA PHE A 684 -16.63 -1.11 3.61
C PHE A 684 -15.82 -1.49 4.86
N VAL A 685 -15.33 -2.73 4.93
CA VAL A 685 -14.49 -3.23 6.05
C VAL A 685 -12.99 -3.16 5.71
N GLY A 686 -12.62 -3.62 4.51
CA GLY A 686 -11.23 -3.68 4.06
C GLY A 686 -11.08 -4.27 2.66
N GLN A 687 -9.92 -4.07 2.04
CA GLN A 687 -9.64 -4.65 0.72
C GLN A 687 -8.17 -5.04 0.55
N PHE A 688 -7.90 -5.84 -0.47
CA PHE A 688 -6.57 -6.06 -1.00
C PHE A 688 -6.63 -6.22 -2.52
N THR A 689 -5.82 -5.45 -3.26
CA THR A 689 -5.76 -5.50 -4.73
C THR A 689 -4.35 -5.86 -5.19
N VAL A 690 -4.24 -6.74 -6.19
CA VAL A 690 -2.96 -7.25 -6.70
C VAL A 690 -3.04 -7.58 -8.19
N PRO A 691 -1.97 -7.38 -8.99
CA PRO A 691 -1.95 -7.81 -10.39
C PRO A 691 -2.07 -9.33 -10.50
N PHE A 692 -2.84 -9.81 -11.47
CA PHE A 692 -3.09 -11.24 -11.65
C PHE A 692 -1.80 -12.06 -11.83
N THR A 693 -0.85 -11.52 -12.60
CA THR A 693 0.48 -12.13 -12.81
C THR A 693 1.37 -12.15 -11.57
N SER A 694 0.97 -11.45 -10.51
CA SER A 694 1.67 -11.42 -9.22
C SER A 694 0.97 -12.24 -8.15
N LEU A 695 -0.14 -12.91 -8.49
CA LEU A 695 -0.79 -13.89 -7.62
C LEU A 695 0.05 -15.15 -7.53
N GLN A 696 0.12 -15.65 -6.30
CA GLN A 696 0.61 -16.97 -5.99
C GLN A 696 -0.45 -18.03 -6.39
N MET A 697 -0.30 -18.62 -7.59
CA MET A 697 -1.29 -19.56 -8.15
C MET A 697 -1.22 -20.95 -7.52
N GLY A 698 -2.40 -21.53 -7.27
CA GLY A 698 -2.53 -22.92 -6.79
C GLY A 698 -1.94 -23.11 -5.39
N LYS A 699 -2.22 -22.16 -4.50
CA LYS A 699 -1.72 -22.07 -3.12
C LYS A 699 -2.86 -21.68 -2.19
N LEU A 700 -2.90 -22.28 -1.00
CA LEU A 700 -3.59 -21.71 0.16
C LEU A 700 -2.81 -20.46 0.56
N VAL A 701 -3.44 -19.29 0.50
CA VAL A 701 -2.78 -18.02 0.77
C VAL A 701 -3.53 -17.19 1.80
N VAL A 702 -2.75 -16.36 2.47
CA VAL A 702 -3.23 -15.37 3.42
C VAL A 702 -3.26 -14.00 2.74
N ILE A 703 -4.42 -13.36 2.74
CA ILE A 703 -4.67 -12.03 2.18
C ILE A 703 -4.81 -11.04 3.34
N PRO A 704 -3.79 -10.19 3.60
CA PRO A 704 -3.89 -9.17 4.62
C PRO A 704 -4.71 -7.99 4.09
N PHE A 705 -5.80 -7.62 4.77
CA PHE A 705 -6.59 -6.47 4.33
C PHE A 705 -5.95 -5.16 4.76
N THR A 706 -5.96 -4.18 3.85
CA THR A 706 -5.66 -2.79 4.19
C THR A 706 -6.90 -2.15 4.80
N SER A 707 -6.90 -1.98 6.13
CA SER A 707 -7.76 -1.05 6.85
C SER A 707 -7.02 -0.51 8.09
N LEU A 708 -7.60 0.48 8.78
CA LEU A 708 -7.02 1.10 9.99
C LEU A 708 -6.76 0.10 11.15
N GLN A 709 -7.20 -1.16 11.04
CA GLN A 709 -6.89 -2.27 11.95
C GLN A 709 -6.69 -3.56 11.14
N MET A 710 -5.60 -4.29 11.39
CA MET A 710 -5.23 -5.49 10.64
C MET A 710 -6.24 -6.63 10.84
N GLY A 711 -7.03 -6.93 9.81
CA GLY A 711 -7.78 -8.18 9.64
C GLY A 711 -7.18 -8.99 8.49
N THR A 712 -7.45 -10.29 8.46
CA THR A 712 -6.83 -11.20 7.46
C THR A 712 -7.90 -12.11 6.85
N LEU A 713 -7.78 -12.42 5.55
CA LEU A 713 -8.58 -13.44 4.85
C LEU A 713 -7.68 -14.61 4.46
N ILE A 714 -8.25 -15.81 4.44
CA ILE A 714 -7.59 -17.03 3.99
C ILE A 714 -8.38 -17.57 2.81
N SER A 715 -7.68 -17.71 1.68
CA SER A 715 -8.24 -18.02 0.37
C SER A 715 -7.41 -19.04 -0.39
#